data_AF-A0A5C7JH54-F1
#
_entry.id   AF-A0A5C7JH54-F1
#
_cell.length_a   1.000
_cell.length_b   1.000
_cell.length_c   1.000
_cell.angle_alpha   90.00
_cell.angle_beta   90.00
_cell.angle_gamma   90.00
#
_symmetry.space_group_name_H-M   'P 1'
#
loop_
_entity.id
_entity.type
_entity.pdbx_description
1 polymer ?
#
loop_
_entity_poly.entity_id
_entity_poly.type
_entity_poly.pdbx_seq_one_letter_code
_entity_poly.pdbx_strand_id
1 'polypeptide(L)'
;MPRSSPGFRSVIILRQRRRATRAAQLVPGGNPNAEGGTTMIETIHRARRAQRRAVVLFAMGSVCLTGHAQSLSDLGASERWYVSDGMIVMGVYEGLGVVYRWTASGGRERVGTIEIGPGGPVALRYAQAAGLSSDGSTFFGTRFAEWAPGSYLEAFVWSINSGTVGAGAIPATSGRRSIGTTGSDASADGSVLVGNLQVEVPDPKTGRLGFAARGFRWTRAGGLQDIGAIGGADTELRYATYVEATSADGNAVVGRSRNHAFLWTTTGGMRDLGTLAGPDGDFSILSNSTHISADGRVVLGFSTDKSSRWRTFRWTETTGMVDLGTPNGPDPSFQGGGTHVGMSSNGNAVAGTWGDGRPNSGVRSYRWTEDGGMKDLGRLARVAGANPEEPNVLAAAISANGAVVVGTQTDFVPGGSVQRAYRWSESAGMQTIEQWTGKSLGTGLVAKSAYAVNGDGSLVLGMLSNDHTFVAQGAGAIDVDSTGVALARNAAQAHAVMNLRETRLRSVLAQDCAVFGDNGLCLAAGGSYASASDPGAFEAGANLRVGWRIAPRLRAGLSLDQVVADDAPSNIRLHGGWPMIGAFAVFDARDAQGGGPALRVATAWHRSDVAQTRLSEIGSEAGRGDAGLNSRAALAEVSYALVPAPNWRAEPFAGLRYTRVERKAYTEKAGAAFPASYAAIERSATTALLGVRGSTAIAANTSVTASAGVERDLHERVDRYAGVIDVVGGFALAAPGIRKSRPFASIGVNHDIDARQRVSAELVANRHAIQAGHGVAAMLTYAIGL
;
A
#
# COMPACT_ATOMS: atom_id res chain seq x y z
N MET A 1 -54.34 23.03 15.28
CA MET A 1 -55.37 22.84 14.23
C MET A 1 -56.27 24.07 14.21
N PRO A 2 -56.97 24.43 13.12
CA PRO A 2 -57.00 23.79 11.78
C PRO A 2 -56.82 24.71 10.55
N ARG A 3 -56.29 24.14 9.44
CA ARG A 3 -56.59 24.43 8.00
C ARG A 3 -56.27 25.85 7.44
N SER A 4 -55.96 26.05 6.16
CA SER A 4 -56.08 25.22 4.93
C SER A 4 -55.00 25.51 3.87
N SER A 5 -54.58 24.49 3.11
CA SER A 5 -53.89 24.61 1.81
C SER A 5 -54.90 24.87 0.67
N PRO A 6 -54.48 25.21 -0.59
CA PRO A 6 -54.06 24.18 -1.57
C PRO A 6 -53.01 24.63 -2.63
N GLY A 7 -52.50 23.70 -3.45
CA GLY A 7 -51.64 24.05 -4.61
C GLY A 7 -50.81 22.90 -5.23
N PHE A 8 -51.44 21.80 -5.66
CA PHE A 8 -50.76 20.59 -6.19
C PHE A 8 -50.81 20.49 -7.73
N ARG A 9 -49.72 20.03 -8.36
CA ARG A 9 -49.64 19.14 -9.56
C ARG A 9 -48.14 18.80 -9.81
N SER A 10 -47.57 17.61 -9.56
CA SER A 10 -47.85 16.22 -10.00
C SER A 10 -47.13 15.80 -11.31
N VAL A 11 -46.69 14.51 -11.37
CA VAL A 11 -46.25 13.67 -12.55
C VAL A 11 -44.72 13.45 -12.73
N ILE A 12 -44.17 12.20 -12.84
CA ILE A 12 -44.60 10.88 -12.31
C ILE A 12 -43.44 9.82 -12.21
N ILE A 13 -43.34 9.14 -11.06
CA ILE A 13 -43.07 7.70 -10.77
C ILE A 13 -42.19 6.83 -11.72
N LEU A 14 -41.23 6.10 -11.13
CA LEU A 14 -41.13 4.64 -11.32
C LEU A 14 -40.78 3.90 -10.01
N ARG A 15 -41.67 2.99 -9.58
CA ARG A 15 -41.48 2.05 -8.46
C ARG A 15 -41.03 0.70 -8.99
N GLN A 16 -40.34 -0.10 -8.17
CA GLN A 16 -40.70 -1.50 -8.02
C GLN A 16 -40.90 -1.89 -6.55
N ARG A 17 -41.85 -2.81 -6.33
CA ARG A 17 -42.28 -3.35 -5.03
C ARG A 17 -42.81 -4.77 -5.28
N ARG A 18 -42.87 -5.59 -4.22
CA ARG A 18 -43.31 -7.02 -4.17
C ARG A 18 -42.20 -7.98 -4.67
N ARG A 19 -42.12 -9.24 -4.22
CA ARG A 19 -43.09 -10.10 -3.54
C ARG A 19 -42.48 -10.82 -2.33
N ALA A 20 -43.23 -10.92 -1.24
CA ALA A 20 -43.18 -12.07 -0.34
C ALA A 20 -44.33 -13.00 -0.75
N THR A 21 -44.05 -14.27 -1.04
CA THR A 21 -45.08 -15.26 -1.41
C THR A 21 -44.78 -16.61 -0.75
N ARG A 22 -45.85 -17.23 -0.24
CA ARG A 22 -45.95 -18.58 0.32
C ARG A 22 -45.08 -19.66 -0.35
N ALA A 23 -44.58 -20.58 0.48
CA ALA A 23 -44.60 -22.01 0.18
C ALA A 23 -44.89 -22.79 1.48
N ALA A 24 -46.02 -23.50 1.52
CA ALA A 24 -46.40 -24.46 2.57
C ALA A 24 -47.41 -25.45 1.97
N GLN A 25 -47.41 -26.71 2.46
CA GLN A 25 -48.29 -27.84 2.08
C GLN A 25 -48.03 -28.45 0.69
N LEU A 26 -48.05 -29.78 0.44
CA LEU A 26 -48.25 -31.05 1.20
C LEU A 26 -47.33 -32.14 0.55
N VAL A 27 -47.21 -33.44 0.89
CA VAL A 27 -48.07 -34.48 1.55
C VAL A 27 -47.17 -35.54 2.29
N PRO A 28 -47.60 -36.73 2.82
CA PRO A 28 -47.60 -36.97 4.27
C PRO A 28 -46.86 -38.24 4.79
N GLY A 29 -46.81 -38.39 6.13
CA GLY A 29 -46.80 -39.70 6.82
C GLY A 29 -45.51 -40.06 7.56
N GLY A 30 -45.60 -40.26 8.89
CA GLY A 30 -44.50 -40.86 9.68
C GLY A 30 -44.40 -40.46 11.16
N ASN A 31 -45.14 -41.17 12.01
CA ASN A 31 -44.90 -41.41 13.46
C ASN A 31 -44.84 -40.21 14.46
N PRO A 32 -45.83 -40.08 15.38
CA PRO A 32 -45.77 -39.16 16.52
C PRO A 32 -45.13 -39.82 17.75
N ASN A 33 -43.79 -39.97 17.77
CA ASN A 33 -43.04 -40.41 18.96
C ASN A 33 -41.53 -40.06 18.83
N ALA A 34 -41.22 -38.75 18.83
CA ALA A 34 -39.84 -38.26 18.81
C ALA A 34 -39.68 -37.07 19.77
N GLU A 35 -39.44 -37.36 21.05
CA GLU A 35 -39.17 -36.34 22.06
C GLU A 35 -37.74 -35.79 21.95
N GLY A 36 -37.59 -34.46 22.04
CA GLY A 36 -36.49 -33.87 22.83
C GLY A 36 -35.16 -33.52 22.15
N GLY A 37 -35.03 -33.53 20.82
CA GLY A 37 -33.81 -33.07 20.14
C GLY A 37 -33.77 -31.55 19.89
N THR A 38 -33.10 -30.76 20.75
CA THR A 38 -32.91 -29.31 20.50
C THR A 38 -31.85 -29.11 19.41
N THR A 39 -32.15 -28.40 18.33
CA THR A 39 -31.20 -28.25 17.22
C THR A 39 -30.11 -27.22 17.53
N MET A 40 -28.89 -27.43 17.01
CA MET A 40 -27.72 -26.56 17.21
C MET A 40 -28.00 -25.07 16.92
N ILE A 41 -28.90 -24.80 15.97
CA ILE A 41 -29.36 -23.45 15.60
C ILE A 41 -30.08 -22.75 16.77
N GLU A 42 -30.92 -23.46 17.52
CA GLU A 42 -31.59 -22.89 18.69
C GLU A 42 -30.62 -22.64 19.85
N THR A 43 -29.62 -23.51 20.03
CA THR A 43 -28.53 -23.32 21.00
C THR A 43 -27.70 -22.09 20.66
N ILE A 44 -27.32 -21.90 19.38
CA ILE A 44 -26.64 -20.69 18.89
C ILE A 44 -27.52 -19.44 19.09
N HIS A 45 -28.83 -19.53 18.88
CA HIS A 45 -29.74 -18.42 19.16
C HIS A 45 -29.89 -18.11 20.65
N ARG A 46 -29.82 -19.12 21.55
CA ARG A 46 -29.79 -18.90 23.01
C ARG A 46 -28.46 -18.30 23.46
N ALA A 47 -27.32 -18.79 22.96
CA ALA A 47 -26.01 -18.20 23.21
C ALA A 47 -25.94 -16.73 22.74
N ARG A 48 -26.44 -16.43 21.53
CA ARG A 48 -26.57 -15.05 21.02
C ARG A 48 -27.54 -14.19 21.84
N ARG A 49 -28.60 -14.75 22.44
CA ARG A 49 -29.50 -14.01 23.34
C ARG A 49 -28.90 -13.78 24.73
N ALA A 50 -28.10 -14.71 25.24
CA ALA A 50 -27.35 -14.57 26.48
C ALA A 50 -26.27 -13.47 26.33
N GLN A 51 -25.44 -13.54 25.27
CA GLN A 51 -24.50 -12.48 24.92
C GLN A 51 -25.21 -11.13 24.74
N ARG A 52 -26.31 -11.06 23.97
CA ARG A 52 -27.06 -9.80 23.79
C ARG A 52 -27.67 -9.21 25.06
N ARG A 53 -27.92 -10.01 26.10
CA ARG A 53 -28.39 -9.50 27.41
C ARG A 53 -27.27 -9.04 28.33
N ALA A 54 -26.02 -9.44 28.08
CA ALA A 54 -24.83 -8.88 28.73
C ALA A 54 -24.30 -7.61 28.01
N VAL A 55 -24.75 -7.33 26.77
CA VAL A 55 -24.20 -6.30 25.86
C VAL A 55 -25.05 -5.00 25.85
N VAL A 56 -25.62 -4.61 26.99
CA VAL A 56 -26.35 -3.32 27.13
C VAL A 56 -25.57 -2.28 27.95
N LEU A 57 -24.40 -2.62 28.48
CA LEU A 57 -23.35 -1.65 28.81
C LEU A 57 -22.07 -1.99 28.04
N PHE A 58 -21.36 -0.95 27.60
CA PHE A 58 -20.09 -0.99 26.86
C PHE A 58 -20.13 -1.66 25.48
N ALA A 59 -20.82 -0.99 24.55
CA ALA A 59 -20.46 -1.07 23.14
C ALA A 59 -19.19 -0.22 22.87
N MET A 60 -18.02 -0.72 23.29
CA MET A 60 -16.74 -0.36 22.69
C MET A 60 -16.15 -1.62 22.09
N GLY A 61 -15.75 -1.56 20.82
CA GLY A 61 -14.96 -2.63 20.22
C GLY A 61 -13.58 -2.63 20.84
N SER A 62 -13.33 -3.53 21.80
CA SER A 62 -12.02 -3.71 22.40
C SER A 62 -11.05 -4.25 21.33
N VAL A 63 -10.25 -3.36 20.76
CA VAL A 63 -8.96 -3.76 20.17
C VAL A 63 -8.06 -4.05 21.37
N CYS A 64 -7.80 -5.33 21.66
CA CYS A 64 -6.78 -5.69 22.64
C CYS A 64 -5.41 -5.28 22.09
N LEU A 65 -4.61 -4.60 22.93
CA LEU A 65 -3.44 -3.83 22.52
C LEU A 65 -2.24 -4.17 23.42
N THR A 66 -1.83 -5.44 23.40
CA THR A 66 -0.43 -5.80 23.72
C THR A 66 0.53 -5.08 22.77
N GLY A 67 1.85 -5.18 22.99
CA GLY A 67 2.88 -4.46 22.21
C GLY A 67 3.06 -4.90 20.75
N HIS A 68 1.98 -5.30 20.09
CA HIS A 68 1.89 -5.86 18.74
C HIS A 68 1.02 -4.95 17.84
N ALA A 69 0.94 -5.24 16.54
CA ALA A 69 0.47 -4.31 15.51
C ALA A 69 -0.98 -3.82 15.66
N GLN A 70 -1.21 -2.53 15.37
CA GLN A 70 -2.47 -1.83 15.69
C GLN A 70 -3.47 -1.83 14.52
N SER A 71 -4.74 -2.18 14.79
CA SER A 71 -5.79 -2.39 13.78
C SER A 71 -6.54 -1.10 13.39
N LEU A 72 -6.64 -0.86 12.07
CA LEU A 72 -7.36 0.25 11.44
C LEU A 72 -8.73 -0.22 10.93
N SER A 73 -9.82 -0.01 11.67
CA SER A 73 -11.18 -0.41 11.25
C SER A 73 -12.22 0.70 11.37
N ASP A 74 -12.26 1.59 10.38
CA ASP A 74 -13.43 2.44 10.06
C ASP A 74 -13.67 2.58 8.54
N LEU A 75 -12.88 1.91 7.69
CA LEU A 75 -13.15 1.78 6.26
C LEU A 75 -14.30 0.78 6.07
N GLY A 76 -15.44 1.26 5.59
CA GLY A 76 -16.65 0.46 5.45
C GLY A 76 -16.44 -0.81 4.60
N ALA A 77 -16.86 -1.95 5.14
CA ALA A 77 -16.81 -3.31 4.59
C ALA A 77 -15.47 -4.08 4.70
N SER A 78 -15.33 -4.83 5.80
CA SER A 78 -14.51 -6.06 5.93
C SER A 78 -13.00 -5.96 5.72
N GLU A 79 -12.40 -4.77 5.65
CA GLU A 79 -10.94 -4.60 5.56
C GLU A 79 -10.36 -4.08 6.88
N ARG A 80 -9.25 -4.69 7.33
CA ARG A 80 -8.46 -4.26 8.49
C ARG A 80 -7.01 -4.07 8.08
N TRP A 81 -6.38 -2.97 8.51
CA TRP A 81 -4.96 -2.69 8.26
C TRP A 81 -4.14 -2.64 9.56
N TYR A 82 -2.88 -3.01 9.48
CA TYR A 82 -1.96 -3.25 10.60
C TYR A 82 -0.56 -2.69 10.30
N VAL A 83 0.14 -2.24 11.35
CA VAL A 83 1.48 -1.64 11.27
C VAL A 83 2.39 -2.28 12.31
N SER A 84 3.57 -2.77 11.90
CA SER A 84 4.63 -3.27 12.78
C SER A 84 5.95 -2.53 12.60
N ASP A 85 6.56 -2.16 13.73
CA ASP A 85 7.89 -1.56 13.92
C ASP A 85 8.49 -0.83 12.71
N GLY A 86 7.72 0.10 12.15
CA GLY A 86 8.14 1.09 11.16
C GLY A 86 8.29 0.62 9.70
N MET A 87 8.02 -0.66 9.37
CA MET A 87 8.46 -1.24 8.09
C MET A 87 7.35 -1.74 7.16
N ILE A 88 6.17 -2.14 7.66
CA ILE A 88 5.14 -2.75 6.80
C ILE A 88 3.72 -2.35 7.22
N VAL A 89 2.95 -1.83 6.26
CA VAL A 89 1.49 -1.68 6.33
C VAL A 89 0.83 -2.86 5.59
N MET A 90 0.20 -3.76 6.35
CA MET A 90 -0.44 -4.97 5.83
C MET A 90 -1.95 -4.96 6.09
N GLY A 91 -2.74 -5.46 5.15
CA GLY A 91 -4.19 -5.45 5.22
C GLY A 91 -4.81 -6.83 5.00
N VAL A 92 -5.97 -7.08 5.60
CA VAL A 92 -6.74 -8.31 5.41
C VAL A 92 -8.19 -7.96 5.03
N TYR A 93 -8.66 -8.50 3.90
CA TYR A 93 -10.09 -8.51 3.56
C TYR A 93 -10.74 -9.75 4.17
N GLU A 94 -11.42 -9.58 5.29
CA GLU A 94 -11.90 -10.65 6.18
C GLU A 94 -12.92 -11.58 5.50
N GLY A 95 -13.76 -11.04 4.61
CA GLY A 95 -14.79 -11.82 3.88
C GLY A 95 -14.25 -12.77 2.80
N LEU A 96 -12.97 -12.67 2.45
CA LEU A 96 -12.30 -13.48 1.42
C LEU A 96 -10.94 -14.02 1.88
N GLY A 97 -10.50 -13.67 3.08
CA GLY A 97 -9.17 -13.98 3.61
C GLY A 97 -8.01 -13.36 2.81
N VAL A 98 -8.26 -12.40 1.91
CA VAL A 98 -7.19 -11.90 1.03
C VAL A 98 -6.27 -10.98 1.82
N VAL A 99 -4.96 -11.29 1.78
CA VAL A 99 -3.94 -10.47 2.44
C VAL A 99 -3.30 -9.55 1.41
N TYR A 100 -3.25 -8.27 1.76
CA TYR A 100 -2.69 -7.20 0.98
C TYR A 100 -1.48 -6.59 1.69
N ARG A 101 -0.54 -6.08 0.91
CA ARG A 101 0.42 -5.06 1.34
C ARG A 101 -0.03 -3.74 0.74
N TRP A 102 0.09 -2.66 1.51
CA TRP A 102 -0.11 -1.33 0.94
C TRP A 102 1.00 -1.03 -0.06
N THR A 103 0.66 -0.43 -1.21
CA THR A 103 1.66 0.06 -2.16
C THR A 103 1.66 1.58 -2.17
N ALA A 104 2.85 2.19 -2.24
CA ALA A 104 2.94 3.66 -2.32
C ALA A 104 2.22 4.23 -3.56
N SER A 105 1.93 3.42 -4.58
CA SER A 105 1.02 3.73 -5.70
C SER A 105 -0.46 3.91 -5.32
N GLY A 106 -0.84 3.99 -4.03
CA GLY A 106 -2.25 4.09 -3.59
C GLY A 106 -3.06 2.82 -3.90
N GLY A 107 -2.36 1.73 -4.21
CA GLY A 107 -2.93 0.45 -4.59
C GLY A 107 -2.71 -0.61 -3.52
N ARG A 108 -3.47 -1.69 -3.60
CA ARG A 108 -3.36 -2.86 -2.70
C ARG A 108 -2.72 -4.00 -3.47
N GLU A 109 -1.49 -4.38 -3.14
CA GLU A 109 -0.84 -5.56 -3.72
C GLU A 109 -1.29 -6.79 -2.93
N ARG A 110 -1.96 -7.75 -3.59
CA ARG A 110 -2.29 -9.03 -2.96
C ARG A 110 -0.99 -9.83 -2.76
N VAL A 111 -0.57 -9.97 -1.51
CA VAL A 111 0.61 -10.76 -1.11
C VAL A 111 0.28 -12.19 -0.70
N GLY A 112 -1.01 -12.50 -0.50
CA GLY A 112 -1.49 -13.88 -0.43
C GLY A 112 -2.92 -13.99 0.05
N THR A 113 -3.25 -15.12 0.68
CA THR A 113 -4.60 -15.40 1.21
C THR A 113 -4.51 -16.31 2.43
N ILE A 114 -5.26 -15.96 3.47
CA ILE A 114 -5.65 -16.83 4.57
C ILE A 114 -6.72 -17.79 4.03
N GLU A 115 -6.40 -19.08 4.05
CA GLU A 115 -7.27 -20.13 3.54
C GLU A 115 -8.52 -20.26 4.40
N ILE A 116 -9.70 -20.16 3.77
CA ILE A 116 -11.00 -20.41 4.41
C ILE A 116 -11.50 -21.77 3.92
N GLY A 117 -11.86 -22.65 4.86
CA GLY A 117 -12.22 -24.04 4.55
C GLY A 117 -13.50 -24.17 3.71
N PRO A 118 -13.60 -25.20 2.84
CA PRO A 118 -14.84 -25.53 2.17
C PRO A 118 -15.86 -26.10 3.16
N GLY A 119 -17.16 -25.89 2.92
CA GLY A 119 -18.23 -26.41 3.77
C GLY A 119 -19.08 -25.32 4.44
N GLY A 120 -20.15 -25.74 5.12
CA GLY A 120 -21.07 -24.88 5.88
C GLY A 120 -21.80 -23.75 5.09
N PRO A 121 -22.67 -22.99 5.79
CA PRO A 121 -23.41 -21.85 5.24
C PRO A 121 -22.46 -20.72 4.80
N VAL A 122 -22.68 -20.15 3.61
CA VAL A 122 -21.84 -19.07 3.03
C VAL A 122 -21.69 -17.87 3.98
N ALA A 123 -22.72 -17.52 4.73
CA ALA A 123 -22.71 -16.42 5.71
C ALA A 123 -21.81 -16.64 6.94
N LEU A 124 -21.17 -17.82 7.08
CA LEU A 124 -20.20 -18.12 8.13
C LEU A 124 -18.76 -18.27 7.60
N ARG A 125 -18.53 -18.14 6.29
CA ARG A 125 -17.20 -18.24 5.68
C ARG A 125 -16.47 -16.91 5.75
N TYR A 126 -15.61 -16.73 6.75
CA TYR A 126 -14.76 -15.56 6.92
C TYR A 126 -13.41 -15.96 7.53
N ALA A 127 -12.42 -15.07 7.41
CA ALA A 127 -11.21 -15.07 8.22
C ALA A 127 -11.14 -13.73 8.94
N GLN A 128 -11.20 -13.75 10.27
CA GLN A 128 -11.03 -12.57 11.11
C GLN A 128 -9.58 -12.50 11.60
N ALA A 129 -8.85 -11.48 11.19
CA ALA A 129 -7.52 -11.20 11.73
C ALA A 129 -7.69 -10.53 13.10
N ALA A 130 -7.07 -11.09 14.13
CA ALA A 130 -6.99 -10.49 15.47
C ALA A 130 -5.84 -9.47 15.51
N GLY A 131 -4.68 -9.83 14.96
CA GLY A 131 -3.50 -8.97 14.94
C GLY A 131 -2.40 -9.45 13.98
N LEU A 132 -1.28 -8.74 14.01
CA LEU A 132 -0.04 -9.03 13.30
C LEU A 132 1.10 -8.97 14.33
N SER A 133 2.04 -9.92 14.29
CA SER A 133 3.21 -10.01 15.18
C SER A 133 4.11 -8.76 15.10
N SER A 134 4.85 -8.43 16.16
CA SER A 134 5.66 -7.20 16.24
C SER A 134 6.77 -7.16 15.18
N ASP A 135 7.30 -8.30 14.75
CA ASP A 135 8.23 -8.39 13.62
C ASP A 135 7.59 -8.09 12.24
N GLY A 136 6.26 -7.96 12.19
CA GLY A 136 5.47 -7.71 10.98
C GLY A 136 5.34 -8.92 10.05
N SER A 137 5.75 -10.11 10.46
CA SER A 137 5.83 -11.29 9.58
C SER A 137 4.56 -12.14 9.56
N THR A 138 3.81 -12.17 10.66
CA THR A 138 2.81 -13.21 10.93
C THR A 138 1.48 -12.64 11.40
N PHE A 139 0.46 -12.76 10.55
CA PHE A 139 -0.94 -12.53 10.93
C PHE A 139 -1.45 -13.65 11.82
N PHE A 140 -2.32 -13.32 12.77
CA PHE A 140 -3.02 -14.31 13.58
C PHE A 140 -4.50 -13.97 13.75
N GLY A 141 -5.32 -14.96 14.08
CA GLY A 141 -6.74 -14.75 14.35
C GLY A 141 -7.58 -16.02 14.29
N THR A 142 -8.80 -15.90 13.77
CA THR A 142 -9.77 -17.00 13.65
C THR A 142 -10.31 -17.10 12.23
N ARG A 143 -10.31 -18.30 11.66
CA ARG A 143 -10.89 -18.60 10.34
C ARG A 143 -12.05 -19.57 10.43
N PHE A 144 -12.93 -19.55 9.44
CA PHE A 144 -13.86 -20.65 9.21
C PHE A 144 -13.11 -21.82 8.56
N ALA A 145 -13.13 -22.99 9.20
CA ALA A 145 -12.58 -24.23 8.66
C ALA A 145 -13.29 -25.44 9.27
N GLU A 146 -13.86 -26.32 8.44
CA GLU A 146 -14.42 -27.60 8.87
C GLU A 146 -13.32 -28.68 8.87
N TRP A 147 -12.56 -28.74 9.96
CA TRP A 147 -11.51 -29.75 10.19
C TRP A 147 -12.04 -31.03 10.85
N ALA A 148 -13.26 -31.00 11.41
CA ALA A 148 -14.02 -32.16 11.87
C ALA A 148 -15.53 -31.86 11.79
N PRO A 149 -16.42 -32.86 11.58
CA PRO A 149 -17.86 -32.62 11.42
C PRO A 149 -18.47 -31.84 12.58
N GLY A 150 -19.05 -30.66 12.31
CA GLY A 150 -19.63 -29.81 13.36
C GLY A 150 -18.64 -28.85 14.05
N SER A 151 -17.35 -28.87 13.68
CA SER A 151 -16.35 -27.93 14.15
C SER A 151 -16.05 -26.92 13.05
N TYR A 152 -16.26 -25.63 13.29
CA TYR A 152 -16.33 -24.62 12.21
C TYR A 152 -15.40 -23.42 12.36
N LEU A 153 -14.82 -23.21 13.54
CA LEU A 153 -13.88 -22.13 13.81
C LEU A 153 -12.52 -22.72 14.14
N GLU A 154 -11.47 -22.14 13.57
CA GLU A 154 -10.11 -22.53 13.83
C GLU A 154 -9.23 -21.29 14.02
N ALA A 155 -8.44 -21.26 15.10
CA ALA A 155 -7.40 -20.28 15.28
C ALA A 155 -6.29 -20.50 14.23
N PHE A 156 -5.70 -19.45 13.68
CA PHE A 156 -4.65 -19.58 12.67
C PHE A 156 -3.49 -18.62 12.91
N VAL A 157 -2.33 -18.98 12.38
CA VAL A 157 -1.26 -18.06 12.00
C VAL A 157 -1.09 -18.07 10.48
N TRP A 158 -0.69 -16.95 9.89
CA TRP A 158 -0.43 -16.81 8.46
C TRP A 158 0.82 -15.98 8.23
N SER A 159 1.71 -16.40 7.34
CA SER A 159 2.81 -15.58 6.84
C SER A 159 2.96 -15.76 5.32
N ILE A 160 3.64 -14.82 4.66
CA ILE A 160 3.97 -14.92 3.22
C ILE A 160 4.74 -16.22 2.93
N ASN A 161 5.62 -16.65 3.85
CA ASN A 161 6.51 -17.79 3.65
C ASN A 161 5.87 -19.14 3.99
N SER A 162 4.96 -19.20 4.97
CA SER A 162 4.35 -20.46 5.42
C SER A 162 2.90 -20.65 4.97
N GLY A 163 2.28 -19.65 4.35
CA GLY A 163 0.83 -19.66 4.13
C GLY A 163 0.06 -19.76 5.46
N THR A 164 -1.16 -20.30 5.38
CA THR A 164 -2.06 -20.48 6.53
C THR A 164 -1.69 -21.74 7.30
N VAL A 165 -1.45 -21.63 8.60
CA VAL A 165 -1.31 -22.76 9.50
C VAL A 165 -2.38 -22.65 10.58
N GLY A 166 -3.31 -23.60 10.58
CA GLY A 166 -4.32 -23.73 11.62
C GLY A 166 -3.72 -24.28 12.92
N ALA A 167 -4.27 -23.83 14.05
CA ALA A 167 -3.92 -24.35 15.37
C ALA A 167 -4.43 -25.80 15.58
N GLY A 168 -5.37 -26.24 14.75
CA GLY A 168 -6.03 -27.53 14.85
C GLY A 168 -6.82 -27.66 16.14
N ALA A 169 -6.71 -28.84 16.74
CA ALA A 169 -7.46 -29.26 17.91
C ALA A 169 -6.64 -30.19 18.81
N ILE A 170 -7.02 -30.25 20.09
CA ILE A 170 -6.63 -31.35 20.98
C ILE A 170 -7.25 -32.69 20.53
N PRO A 171 -6.58 -33.83 20.79
CA PRO A 171 -7.17 -35.15 20.59
C PRO A 171 -8.50 -35.32 21.33
N ALA A 172 -9.49 -35.89 20.63
CA ALA A 172 -10.77 -36.25 21.22
C ALA A 172 -10.61 -37.44 22.18
N THR A 173 -11.35 -37.43 23.28
CA THR A 173 -11.44 -38.52 24.26
C THR A 173 -12.91 -38.81 24.58
N SER A 174 -13.20 -39.91 25.25
CA SER A 174 -14.57 -40.30 25.63
C SER A 174 -15.31 -39.26 26.49
N GLY A 175 -14.59 -38.38 27.18
CA GLY A 175 -15.16 -37.29 28.00
C GLY A 175 -14.98 -35.88 27.44
N ARG A 176 -14.30 -35.70 26.29
CA ARG A 176 -13.96 -34.36 25.78
C ARG A 176 -13.81 -34.33 24.26
N ARG A 177 -14.52 -33.42 23.61
CA ARG A 177 -14.44 -33.18 22.17
C ARG A 177 -14.14 -31.71 21.88
N SER A 178 -13.11 -31.44 21.08
CA SER A 178 -12.91 -30.08 20.52
C SER A 178 -13.96 -29.79 19.46
N ILE A 179 -14.52 -28.57 19.48
CA ILE A 179 -15.51 -28.10 18.50
C ILE A 179 -15.11 -26.77 17.82
N GLY A 180 -13.97 -26.20 18.22
CA GLY A 180 -13.38 -25.04 17.53
C GLY A 180 -12.32 -24.34 18.36
N THR A 181 -11.54 -23.49 17.71
CA THR A 181 -10.52 -22.64 18.33
C THR A 181 -10.63 -21.21 17.79
N THR A 182 -10.28 -20.23 18.63
CA THR A 182 -10.22 -18.81 18.24
C THR A 182 -8.93 -18.18 18.76
N GLY A 183 -8.13 -17.58 17.90
CA GLY A 183 -6.88 -16.91 18.29
C GLY A 183 -7.15 -15.55 18.91
N SER A 184 -6.49 -15.25 20.03
CA SER A 184 -6.57 -13.96 20.74
C SER A 184 -5.33 -13.09 20.52
N ASP A 185 -4.14 -13.67 20.70
CA ASP A 185 -2.84 -12.96 20.66
C ASP A 185 -1.72 -13.91 20.22
N ALA A 186 -0.55 -13.39 19.86
CA ALA A 186 0.63 -14.17 19.46
C ALA A 186 1.93 -13.58 20.02
N SER A 187 3.01 -14.36 20.02
CA SER A 187 4.36 -13.87 20.34
C SER A 187 4.86 -12.87 19.30
N ALA A 188 5.92 -12.12 19.64
CA ALA A 188 6.47 -11.06 18.80
C ALA A 188 7.01 -11.56 17.44
N ASP A 189 7.36 -12.84 17.35
CA ASP A 189 7.81 -13.57 16.15
C ASP A 189 6.69 -14.43 15.50
N GLY A 190 5.47 -14.42 16.06
CA GLY A 190 4.35 -15.24 15.63
C GLY A 190 4.51 -16.76 15.80
N SER A 191 5.57 -17.25 16.49
CA SER A 191 5.83 -18.69 16.66
C SER A 191 4.93 -19.36 17.70
N VAL A 192 4.39 -18.57 18.64
CA VAL A 192 3.41 -18.95 19.66
C VAL A 192 2.09 -18.26 19.36
N LEU A 193 1.00 -19.01 19.31
CA LEU A 193 -0.37 -18.49 19.21
C LEU A 193 -1.13 -18.84 20.49
N VAL A 194 -1.85 -17.88 21.06
CA VAL A 194 -2.70 -18.12 22.24
C VAL A 194 -4.14 -17.78 21.94
N GLY A 195 -5.06 -18.38 22.69
CA GLY A 195 -6.47 -18.10 22.50
C GLY A 195 -7.39 -19.07 23.22
N ASN A 196 -8.60 -19.21 22.69
CA ASN A 196 -9.69 -19.93 23.31
C ASN A 196 -10.07 -21.19 22.51
N LEU A 197 -10.02 -22.33 23.17
CA LEU A 197 -10.45 -23.63 22.71
C LEU A 197 -11.88 -23.87 23.20
N GLN A 198 -12.80 -24.17 22.28
CA GLN A 198 -14.18 -24.53 22.58
C GLN A 198 -14.28 -26.05 22.63
N VAL A 199 -14.79 -26.57 23.75
CA VAL A 199 -14.93 -28.01 24.01
C VAL A 199 -16.35 -28.36 24.42
N GLU A 200 -16.81 -29.49 23.89
CA GLU A 200 -18.06 -30.15 24.21
C GLU A 200 -17.77 -31.27 25.24
N VAL A 201 -18.54 -31.29 26.33
CA VAL A 201 -18.27 -32.08 27.54
C VAL A 201 -19.59 -32.66 28.07
N PRO A 202 -19.69 -33.95 28.42
CA PRO A 202 -20.88 -34.48 29.09
C PRO A 202 -21.05 -33.88 30.49
N ASP A 203 -22.20 -33.27 30.78
CA ASP A 203 -22.56 -32.78 32.11
C ASP A 203 -22.69 -33.96 33.09
N PRO A 204 -21.90 -34.01 34.19
CA PRO A 204 -21.85 -35.17 35.08
C PRO A 204 -23.17 -35.48 35.83
N LYS A 205 -24.13 -34.56 35.85
CA LYS A 205 -25.39 -34.69 36.61
C LYS A 205 -26.58 -35.02 35.71
N THR A 206 -26.53 -34.66 34.43
CA THR A 206 -27.66 -34.73 33.50
C THR A 206 -27.35 -35.49 32.21
N GLY A 207 -26.09 -35.84 31.96
CA GLY A 207 -25.65 -36.52 30.73
C GLY A 207 -25.80 -35.69 29.45
N ARG A 208 -26.24 -34.43 29.55
CA ARG A 208 -26.37 -33.51 28.42
C ARG A 208 -25.01 -32.92 28.05
N LEU A 209 -24.79 -32.68 26.77
CA LEU A 209 -23.56 -32.03 26.31
C LEU A 209 -23.58 -30.55 26.69
N GLY A 210 -22.62 -30.15 27.51
CA GLY A 210 -22.32 -28.77 27.88
C GLY A 210 -21.14 -28.22 27.08
N PHE A 211 -21.04 -26.89 27.04
CA PHE A 211 -19.97 -26.17 26.33
C PHE A 211 -19.06 -25.47 27.34
N ALA A 212 -17.75 -25.72 27.26
CA ALA A 212 -16.75 -25.02 28.05
C ALA A 212 -15.73 -24.33 27.12
N ALA A 213 -15.17 -23.21 27.60
CA ALA A 213 -14.08 -22.49 26.95
C ALA A 213 -12.80 -22.69 27.76
N ARG A 214 -11.70 -23.01 27.10
CA ARG A 214 -10.40 -23.24 27.72
C ARG A 214 -9.34 -22.38 27.07
N GLY A 215 -8.39 -21.88 27.85
CA GLY A 215 -7.22 -21.23 27.29
C GLY A 215 -6.34 -22.26 26.59
N PHE A 216 -5.73 -21.88 25.47
CA PHE A 216 -4.67 -22.66 24.87
C PHE A 216 -3.43 -21.82 24.59
N ARG A 217 -2.29 -22.52 24.55
CA ARG A 217 -1.05 -22.09 23.93
C ARG A 217 -0.74 -23.06 22.80
N TRP A 218 -0.41 -22.56 21.62
CA TRP A 218 -0.07 -23.36 20.45
C TRP A 218 1.31 -22.99 19.94
N THR A 219 2.06 -23.99 19.47
CA THR A 219 3.29 -23.79 18.69
C THR A 219 3.31 -24.76 17.52
N ARG A 220 3.98 -24.40 16.42
CA ARG A 220 4.07 -25.29 15.25
C ARG A 220 4.72 -26.64 15.55
N ALA A 221 5.64 -26.71 16.52
CA ALA A 221 6.33 -27.94 16.90
C ALA A 221 5.58 -28.76 17.98
N GLY A 222 4.95 -28.11 18.96
CA GLY A 222 4.27 -28.77 20.08
C GLY A 222 2.76 -29.02 19.88
N GLY A 223 2.15 -28.41 18.85
CA GLY A 223 0.71 -28.43 18.67
C GLY A 223 -0.04 -27.59 19.71
N LEU A 224 -1.31 -27.92 19.94
CA LEU A 224 -2.21 -27.18 20.85
C LEU A 224 -2.18 -27.74 22.27
N GLN A 225 -1.80 -26.90 23.23
CA GLN A 225 -1.72 -27.18 24.67
C GLN A 225 -2.84 -26.46 25.43
N ASP A 226 -3.69 -27.21 26.16
CA ASP A 226 -4.63 -26.67 27.15
C ASP A 226 -3.85 -26.14 28.37
N ILE A 227 -4.05 -24.88 28.75
CA ILE A 227 -3.32 -24.24 29.86
C ILE A 227 -4.02 -24.39 31.23
N GLY A 228 -5.21 -25.02 31.27
CA GLY A 228 -5.92 -25.34 32.49
C GLY A 228 -6.83 -24.22 33.03
N ALA A 229 -7.05 -24.23 34.34
CA ALA A 229 -7.87 -23.27 35.08
C ALA A 229 -7.29 -23.01 36.49
N ILE A 230 -7.74 -21.94 37.15
CA ILE A 230 -7.33 -21.65 38.53
C ILE A 230 -7.81 -22.78 39.46
N GLY A 231 -6.91 -23.27 40.33
CA GLY A 231 -7.15 -24.42 41.21
C GLY A 231 -6.61 -25.74 40.68
N GLY A 232 -5.95 -25.75 39.50
CA GLY A 232 -5.17 -26.88 39.01
C GLY A 232 -5.71 -27.49 37.71
N ALA A 233 -5.39 -28.76 37.47
CA ALA A 233 -5.90 -29.50 36.33
C ALA A 233 -7.40 -29.79 36.50
N ASP A 234 -8.24 -28.84 36.09
CA ASP A 234 -9.69 -29.03 35.91
C ASP A 234 -9.92 -29.99 34.73
N THR A 235 -9.75 -31.29 35.01
CA THR A 235 -9.90 -32.42 34.07
C THR A 235 -11.36 -32.65 33.67
N GLU A 236 -12.30 -32.17 34.49
CA GLU A 236 -13.74 -32.21 34.23
C GLU A 236 -14.24 -30.99 33.44
N LEU A 237 -13.37 -30.02 33.12
CA LEU A 237 -13.70 -28.82 32.35
C LEU A 237 -14.84 -27.98 32.94
N ARG A 238 -14.98 -27.99 34.28
CA ARG A 238 -16.06 -27.29 35.00
C ARG A 238 -15.92 -25.77 34.93
N TYR A 239 -14.73 -25.25 34.64
CA TYR A 239 -14.44 -23.82 34.68
C TYR A 239 -14.01 -23.28 33.31
N ALA A 240 -14.59 -22.14 32.94
CA ALA A 240 -14.17 -21.42 31.76
C ALA A 240 -12.87 -20.64 32.02
N THR A 241 -11.91 -20.81 31.12
CA THR A 241 -10.68 -20.02 31.02
C THR A 241 -10.71 -19.29 29.68
N TYR A 242 -10.61 -17.96 29.74
CA TYR A 242 -10.53 -17.07 28.60
C TYR A 242 -9.14 -16.45 28.51
N VAL A 243 -8.49 -16.53 27.35
CA VAL A 243 -7.18 -15.91 27.08
C VAL A 243 -7.37 -14.61 26.32
N GLU A 244 -6.66 -13.57 26.77
CA GLU A 244 -6.67 -12.22 26.18
C GLU A 244 -5.32 -11.88 25.52
N ALA A 245 -4.18 -12.26 26.13
CA ALA A 245 -2.86 -11.74 25.75
C ALA A 245 -1.68 -12.67 26.09
N THR A 246 -0.53 -12.48 25.43
CA THR A 246 0.73 -13.21 25.71
C THR A 246 1.99 -12.32 25.69
N SER A 247 3.07 -12.76 26.33
CA SER A 247 4.38 -12.09 26.32
C SER A 247 5.07 -12.20 24.96
N ALA A 248 6.11 -11.38 24.73
CA ALA A 248 6.80 -11.33 23.44
C ALA A 248 7.48 -12.66 23.06
N ASP A 249 7.87 -13.46 24.05
CA ASP A 249 8.42 -14.82 23.89
C ASP A 249 7.35 -15.94 23.93
N GLY A 250 6.08 -15.58 24.13
CA GLY A 250 4.96 -16.49 24.28
C GLY A 250 5.06 -17.46 25.47
N ASN A 251 5.91 -17.20 26.48
CA ASN A 251 6.04 -18.07 27.65
C ASN A 251 5.11 -17.69 28.81
N ALA A 252 4.56 -16.48 28.80
CA ALA A 252 3.54 -16.02 29.72
C ALA A 252 2.21 -15.70 28.99
N VAL A 253 1.09 -16.06 29.60
CA VAL A 253 -0.26 -15.91 29.03
C VAL A 253 -1.20 -15.36 30.10
N VAL A 254 -2.04 -14.39 29.75
CA VAL A 254 -2.98 -13.75 30.69
C VAL A 254 -4.40 -13.75 30.15
N GLY A 255 -5.35 -13.63 31.08
CA GLY A 255 -6.77 -13.60 30.78
C GLY A 255 -7.61 -13.76 32.04
N ARG A 256 -8.75 -14.43 31.94
CA ARG A 256 -9.64 -14.70 33.07
C ARG A 256 -10.03 -16.16 33.18
N SER A 257 -9.89 -16.75 34.37
CA SER A 257 -10.37 -18.09 34.71
C SER A 257 -11.14 -18.00 36.01
N ARG A 258 -12.29 -18.69 36.13
CA ARG A 258 -13.17 -18.59 37.33
C ARG A 258 -13.37 -17.13 37.80
N ASN A 259 -13.84 -16.24 36.92
CA ASN A 259 -13.99 -14.79 37.20
C ASN A 259 -12.73 -14.00 37.60
N HIS A 260 -11.58 -14.63 37.86
CA HIS A 260 -10.35 -13.96 38.26
C HIS A 260 -9.35 -13.80 37.13
N ALA A 261 -8.57 -12.72 37.18
CA ALA A 261 -7.39 -12.50 36.37
C ALA A 261 -6.32 -13.55 36.69
N PHE A 262 -5.66 -14.09 35.67
CA PHE A 262 -4.58 -15.07 35.84
C PHE A 262 -3.31 -14.67 35.10
N LEU A 263 -2.17 -15.15 35.62
CA LEU A 263 -0.91 -15.24 34.90
C LEU A 263 -0.53 -16.71 34.79
N TRP A 264 -0.50 -17.25 33.57
CA TRP A 264 0.02 -18.58 33.29
C TRP A 264 1.45 -18.46 32.76
N THR A 265 2.34 -19.33 33.22
CA THR A 265 3.72 -19.43 32.68
C THR A 265 4.06 -20.87 32.33
N THR A 266 4.92 -21.06 31.33
CA THR A 266 5.39 -22.41 30.92
C THR A 266 6.07 -23.20 32.03
N THR A 267 6.67 -22.53 33.03
CA THR A 267 7.36 -23.15 34.17
C THR A 267 6.53 -23.23 35.44
N GLY A 268 5.63 -22.26 35.69
CA GLY A 268 4.86 -22.16 36.94
C GLY A 268 3.39 -22.58 36.84
N GLY A 269 2.85 -22.81 35.64
CA GLY A 269 1.42 -23.04 35.44
C GLY A 269 0.59 -21.78 35.72
N MET A 270 -0.70 -21.96 36.04
CA MET A 270 -1.65 -20.85 36.24
C MET A 270 -1.65 -20.31 37.67
N ARG A 271 -1.32 -19.02 37.82
CA ARG A 271 -1.39 -18.24 39.06
C ARG A 271 -2.63 -17.35 39.05
N ASP A 272 -3.40 -17.39 40.13
CA ASP A 272 -4.47 -16.42 40.42
C ASP A 272 -3.83 -15.08 40.82
N LEU A 273 -4.29 -13.97 40.24
CA LEU A 273 -3.82 -12.62 40.56
C LEU A 273 -4.69 -11.91 41.62
N GLY A 274 -5.84 -12.48 41.97
CA GLY A 274 -6.80 -11.95 42.94
C GLY A 274 -7.65 -10.79 42.40
N THR A 275 -8.08 -9.91 43.31
CA THR A 275 -8.97 -8.78 43.01
C THR A 275 -8.55 -7.52 43.80
N LEU A 276 -8.98 -6.35 43.35
CA LEU A 276 -8.80 -5.09 44.09
C LEU A 276 -9.66 -5.00 45.35
N ALA A 277 -10.71 -5.83 45.47
CA ALA A 277 -11.48 -5.96 46.69
C ALA A 277 -10.73 -6.70 47.80
N GLY A 278 -9.72 -7.52 47.45
CA GLY A 278 -8.93 -8.35 48.36
C GLY A 278 -9.06 -9.85 48.06
N PRO A 279 -8.82 -10.72 49.07
CA PRO A 279 -8.98 -12.16 48.92
C PRO A 279 -10.44 -12.54 48.64
N ASP A 280 -10.68 -13.28 47.55
CA ASP A 280 -12.01 -13.73 47.12
C ASP A 280 -11.98 -15.25 46.85
N GLY A 281 -12.08 -16.04 47.92
CA GLY A 281 -11.84 -17.50 47.86
C GLY A 281 -12.95 -18.30 47.16
N ASP A 282 -14.09 -17.69 46.87
CA ASP A 282 -15.25 -18.31 46.21
C ASP A 282 -15.43 -17.86 44.75
N PHE A 283 -14.58 -16.98 44.23
CA PHE A 283 -14.57 -16.48 42.84
C PHE A 283 -15.85 -15.70 42.47
N SER A 284 -16.42 -14.98 43.44
CA SER A 284 -17.61 -14.15 43.29
C SER A 284 -17.33 -12.78 42.65
N ILE A 285 -16.10 -12.26 42.81
CA ILE A 285 -15.66 -10.93 42.37
C ILE A 285 -14.96 -11.03 41.02
N LEU A 286 -15.17 -10.05 40.13
CA LEU A 286 -14.65 -10.08 38.76
C LEU A 286 -13.34 -9.29 38.64
N SER A 287 -12.28 -9.99 38.21
CA SER A 287 -11.07 -9.40 37.66
C SER A 287 -10.72 -10.02 36.29
N ASN A 288 -10.17 -9.23 35.38
CA ASN A 288 -9.71 -9.71 34.07
C ASN A 288 -8.40 -9.01 33.71
N SER A 289 -7.33 -9.78 33.51
CA SER A 289 -6.09 -9.29 32.91
C SER A 289 -6.20 -9.34 31.39
N THR A 290 -5.95 -8.22 30.74
CA THR A 290 -6.13 -8.06 29.28
C THR A 290 -4.82 -7.80 28.54
N HIS A 291 -3.75 -7.46 29.25
CA HIS A 291 -2.46 -7.11 28.67
C HIS A 291 -1.31 -7.61 29.57
N ILE A 292 -0.17 -7.91 28.98
CA ILE A 292 1.07 -8.28 29.66
C ILE A 292 2.28 -7.59 29.02
N SER A 293 3.32 -7.27 29.80
CA SER A 293 4.59 -6.75 29.29
C SER A 293 5.33 -7.78 28.43
N ALA A 294 6.23 -7.30 27.56
CA ALA A 294 7.03 -8.13 26.67
C ALA A 294 7.85 -9.20 27.42
N ASP A 295 8.30 -8.88 28.64
CA ASP A 295 9.08 -9.76 29.50
C ASP A 295 8.25 -10.65 30.46
N GLY A 296 6.91 -10.55 30.38
CA GLY A 296 5.99 -11.38 31.17
C GLY A 296 5.78 -10.95 32.63
N ARG A 297 6.39 -9.85 33.11
CA ARG A 297 6.41 -9.50 34.55
C ARG A 297 5.33 -8.54 35.02
N VAL A 298 4.80 -7.70 34.13
CA VAL A 298 3.78 -6.69 34.43
C VAL A 298 2.48 -7.08 33.73
N VAL A 299 1.38 -7.15 34.49
CA VAL A 299 0.06 -7.50 33.96
C VAL A 299 -0.90 -6.34 34.19
N LEU A 300 -1.66 -5.95 33.17
CA LEU A 300 -2.72 -4.95 33.30
C LEU A 300 -4.09 -5.56 33.07
N GLY A 301 -5.09 -4.96 33.71
CA GLY A 301 -6.45 -5.43 33.62
C GLY A 301 -7.42 -4.50 34.32
N PHE A 302 -8.63 -5.01 34.53
CA PHE A 302 -9.65 -4.34 35.31
C PHE A 302 -10.18 -5.27 36.40
N SER A 303 -10.52 -4.70 37.55
CA SER A 303 -11.12 -5.41 38.68
C SER A 303 -12.09 -4.48 39.40
N THR A 304 -13.11 -5.06 40.04
CA THR A 304 -13.96 -4.32 40.98
C THR A 304 -13.25 -4.13 42.32
N ASP A 305 -13.26 -2.91 42.84
CA ASP A 305 -12.78 -2.61 44.19
C ASP A 305 -13.80 -3.00 45.28
N LYS A 306 -13.47 -2.71 46.56
CA LYS A 306 -14.36 -2.95 47.72
C LYS A 306 -15.69 -2.18 47.67
N SER A 307 -15.83 -1.22 46.77
CA SER A 307 -17.05 -0.44 46.53
C SER A 307 -17.75 -0.84 45.23
N SER A 308 -17.37 -1.99 44.64
CA SER A 308 -17.87 -2.51 43.36
C SER A 308 -17.65 -1.56 42.17
N ARG A 309 -16.70 -0.63 42.27
CA ARG A 309 -16.32 0.27 41.17
C ARG A 309 -15.31 -0.43 40.27
N TRP A 310 -15.47 -0.29 38.95
CA TRP A 310 -14.47 -0.76 37.99
C TRP A 310 -13.22 0.12 38.03
N ARG A 311 -12.06 -0.50 38.24
CA ARG A 311 -10.76 0.16 38.31
C ARG A 311 -9.77 -0.57 37.41
N THR A 312 -8.91 0.16 36.69
CA THR A 312 -7.73 -0.44 36.04
C THR A 312 -6.72 -0.80 37.11
N PHE A 313 -6.14 -2.00 37.01
CA PHE A 313 -5.03 -2.42 37.87
C PHE A 313 -3.73 -2.60 37.07
N ARG A 314 -2.60 -2.45 37.77
CA ARG A 314 -1.31 -3.05 37.42
C ARG A 314 -0.95 -4.08 38.46
N TRP A 315 -0.56 -5.27 38.01
CA TRP A 315 -0.07 -6.35 38.84
C TRP A 315 1.41 -6.59 38.53
N THR A 316 2.19 -6.78 39.58
CA THR A 316 3.55 -7.35 39.53
C THR A 316 3.69 -8.38 40.64
N GLU A 317 4.68 -9.26 40.55
CA GLU A 317 4.94 -10.24 41.61
C GLU A 317 5.28 -9.60 42.96
N THR A 318 5.95 -8.44 42.97
CA THR A 318 6.37 -7.73 44.18
C THR A 318 5.26 -6.90 44.82
N THR A 319 4.35 -6.31 44.02
CA THR A 319 3.29 -5.42 44.52
C THR A 319 1.94 -6.08 44.68
N GLY A 320 1.70 -7.22 44.02
CA GLY A 320 0.36 -7.72 43.79
C GLY A 320 -0.47 -6.76 42.92
N MET A 321 -1.80 -6.85 43.02
CA MET A 321 -2.73 -6.04 42.23
C MET A 321 -2.89 -4.64 42.83
N VAL A 322 -2.49 -3.61 42.09
CA VAL A 322 -2.52 -2.19 42.52
C VAL A 322 -3.43 -1.39 41.58
N ASP A 323 -4.33 -0.59 42.15
CA ASP A 323 -5.20 0.36 41.42
C ASP A 323 -4.36 1.50 40.82
N LEU A 324 -4.54 1.82 39.53
CA LEU A 324 -3.83 2.92 38.87
C LEU A 324 -4.27 4.33 39.33
N GLY A 325 -5.35 4.43 40.11
CA GLY A 325 -5.85 5.68 40.68
C GLY A 325 -6.75 6.46 39.73
N THR A 326 -6.77 7.78 39.87
CA THR A 326 -7.47 8.71 38.98
C THR A 326 -6.63 9.98 38.84
N PRO A 327 -6.85 10.84 37.83
CA PRO A 327 -6.09 12.09 37.71
C PRO A 327 -6.36 13.10 38.84
N ASN A 328 -7.43 12.90 39.62
CA ASN A 328 -7.77 13.68 40.80
C ASN A 328 -7.26 13.04 42.11
N GLY A 329 -6.45 11.99 42.02
CA GLY A 329 -5.95 11.22 43.18
C GLY A 329 -6.94 10.13 43.66
N PRO A 330 -6.71 9.58 44.87
CA PRO A 330 -7.52 8.51 45.45
C PRO A 330 -8.79 9.08 46.12
N ASP A 331 -9.74 9.54 45.30
CA ASP A 331 -11.07 9.93 45.79
C ASP A 331 -12.02 8.70 45.86
N PRO A 332 -12.46 8.28 47.06
CA PRO A 332 -13.40 7.16 47.21
C PRO A 332 -14.84 7.48 46.78
N SER A 333 -15.19 8.76 46.62
CA SER A 333 -16.52 9.19 46.11
C SER A 333 -16.60 9.23 44.58
N PHE A 334 -15.44 9.25 43.91
CA PHE A 334 -15.35 9.32 42.46
C PHE A 334 -15.84 8.02 41.81
N GLN A 335 -16.91 8.12 41.01
CA GLN A 335 -17.48 6.99 40.26
C GLN A 335 -16.85 6.79 38.88
N GLY A 336 -16.00 7.73 38.44
CA GLY A 336 -15.25 7.60 37.19
C GLY A 336 -14.21 6.47 37.27
N GLY A 337 -14.17 5.64 36.24
CA GLY A 337 -13.09 4.68 36.01
C GLY A 337 -12.15 5.18 34.92
N GLY A 338 -10.89 4.80 35.01
CA GLY A 338 -10.03 4.71 33.83
C GLY A 338 -10.33 3.41 33.09
N THR A 339 -10.32 3.46 31.76
CA THR A 339 -10.18 2.29 30.88
C THR A 339 -8.86 2.44 30.15
N HIS A 340 -7.92 1.52 30.39
CA HIS A 340 -6.67 1.50 29.62
C HIS A 340 -6.93 1.08 28.18
N VAL A 341 -6.12 1.63 27.28
CA VAL A 341 -6.13 1.34 25.84
C VAL A 341 -4.82 0.67 25.44
N GLY A 342 -3.71 0.85 26.15
CA GLY A 342 -2.47 0.11 25.89
C GLY A 342 -1.36 0.45 26.88
N MET A 343 -0.22 -0.23 26.76
CA MET A 343 0.96 0.00 27.61
C MET A 343 2.28 0.01 26.84
N SER A 344 3.31 0.57 27.48
CA SER A 344 4.70 0.40 27.04
C SER A 344 5.13 -1.07 27.13
N SER A 345 6.15 -1.47 26.36
CA SER A 345 6.62 -2.86 26.30
C SER A 345 7.13 -3.40 27.65
N ASN A 346 7.59 -2.51 28.54
CA ASN A 346 8.01 -2.81 29.91
C ASN A 346 6.90 -2.65 30.97
N GLY A 347 5.69 -2.22 30.60
CA GLY A 347 4.57 -2.02 31.53
C GLY A 347 4.72 -0.87 32.54
N ASN A 348 5.67 0.05 32.33
CA ASN A 348 5.90 1.20 33.22
C ASN A 348 5.13 2.47 32.81
N ALA A 349 4.53 2.48 31.62
CA ALA A 349 3.59 3.51 31.19
C ALA A 349 2.32 2.89 30.62
N VAL A 350 1.17 3.48 30.92
CA VAL A 350 -0.15 3.02 30.46
C VAL A 350 -0.90 4.23 29.89
N ALA A 351 -1.52 4.09 28.72
CA ALA A 351 -2.42 5.10 28.18
C ALA A 351 -3.86 4.59 28.24
N GLY A 352 -4.81 5.52 28.32
CA GLY A 352 -6.21 5.18 28.28
C GLY A 352 -7.13 6.38 28.28
N THR A 353 -8.39 6.11 28.55
CA THR A 353 -9.46 7.10 28.67
C THR A 353 -10.04 7.09 30.08
N TRP A 354 -10.49 8.25 30.54
CA TRP A 354 -11.16 8.42 31.83
C TRP A 354 -12.33 9.40 31.68
N GLY A 355 -13.32 9.30 32.57
CA GLY A 355 -14.40 10.28 32.68
C GLY A 355 -14.55 10.73 34.13
N ASP A 356 -15.04 11.94 34.37
CA ASP A 356 -15.25 12.46 35.74
C ASP A 356 -16.52 11.92 36.43
N GLY A 357 -17.30 11.10 35.71
CA GLY A 357 -18.52 10.46 36.18
C GLY A 357 -19.76 11.36 36.16
N ARG A 358 -19.67 12.59 35.64
CA ARG A 358 -20.79 13.54 35.62
C ARG A 358 -21.63 13.43 34.34
N PRO A 359 -22.94 13.72 34.40
CA PRO A 359 -23.75 13.86 33.19
C PRO A 359 -23.15 14.93 32.26
N ASN A 360 -23.03 14.60 30.97
CA ASN A 360 -22.48 15.45 29.91
C ASN A 360 -20.98 15.85 30.08
N SER A 361 -20.21 15.12 30.90
CA SER A 361 -18.75 15.23 30.92
C SER A 361 -18.14 14.65 29.64
N GLY A 362 -17.22 15.36 28.99
CA GLY A 362 -16.39 14.80 27.92
C GLY A 362 -15.45 13.72 28.46
N VAL A 363 -15.27 12.63 27.73
CA VAL A 363 -14.23 11.63 28.00
C VAL A 363 -12.86 12.27 27.75
N ARG A 364 -11.85 11.95 28.56
CA ARG A 364 -10.50 12.50 28.44
C ARG A 364 -9.45 11.41 28.37
N SER A 365 -8.30 11.72 27.78
CA SER A 365 -7.17 10.80 27.70
C SER A 365 -6.25 10.96 28.92
N TYR A 366 -5.70 9.85 29.40
CA TYR A 366 -4.66 9.84 30.44
C TYR A 366 -3.40 9.11 29.99
N ARG A 367 -2.29 9.42 30.67
CA ARG A 367 -1.10 8.56 30.76
C ARG A 367 -0.77 8.32 32.23
N TRP A 368 -0.63 7.07 32.62
CA TRP A 368 -0.14 6.65 33.91
C TRP A 368 1.34 6.26 33.82
N THR A 369 2.10 6.53 34.88
CA THR A 369 3.45 6.00 35.10
C THR A 369 3.64 5.63 36.56
N GLU A 370 4.56 4.69 36.84
CA GLU A 370 4.84 4.23 38.21
C GLU A 370 5.25 5.37 39.15
N ASP A 371 6.16 6.24 38.73
CA ASP A 371 6.63 7.38 39.54
C ASP A 371 5.63 8.56 39.59
N GLY A 372 4.80 8.71 38.56
CA GLY A 372 3.96 9.90 38.36
C GLY A 372 2.45 9.72 38.64
N GLY A 373 1.99 8.49 38.86
CA GLY A 373 0.57 8.17 38.92
C GLY A 373 -0.16 8.43 37.59
N MET A 374 -1.49 8.56 37.64
CA MET A 374 -2.34 8.83 36.48
C MET A 374 -2.41 10.34 36.21
N LYS A 375 -2.04 10.76 34.99
CA LYS A 375 -2.03 12.17 34.56
C LYS A 375 -2.98 12.40 33.38
N ASP A 376 -3.83 13.42 33.49
CA ASP A 376 -4.66 13.90 32.36
C ASP A 376 -3.77 14.50 31.25
N LEU A 377 -4.04 14.15 30.00
CA LEU A 377 -3.23 14.63 28.86
C LEU A 377 -3.63 16.04 28.37
N GLY A 378 -4.68 16.62 28.95
CA GLY A 378 -5.31 17.83 28.46
C GLY A 378 -6.14 17.58 27.18
N ARG A 379 -6.26 18.63 26.38
CA ARG A 379 -7.05 18.66 25.13
C ARG A 379 -6.42 19.63 24.14
N LEU A 380 -6.69 19.44 22.85
CA LEU A 380 -6.45 20.43 21.81
C LEU A 380 -7.34 21.67 22.05
N ALA A 381 -6.83 22.84 21.64
CA ALA A 381 -7.65 24.05 21.52
C ALA A 381 -8.87 23.78 20.63
N ARG A 382 -10.07 24.08 21.14
CA ARG A 382 -11.35 23.73 20.51
C ARG A 382 -11.57 24.50 19.21
N VAL A 383 -12.29 23.90 18.26
CA VAL A 383 -12.63 24.56 17.00
C VAL A 383 -13.55 25.77 17.21
N ALA A 384 -13.48 26.73 16.29
CA ALA A 384 -14.37 27.89 16.31
C ALA A 384 -15.85 27.45 16.18
N GLY A 385 -16.74 28.02 16.99
CA GLY A 385 -18.16 27.67 17.00
C GLY A 385 -18.50 26.34 17.68
N ALA A 386 -17.56 25.71 18.40
CA ALA A 386 -17.85 24.50 19.18
C ALA A 386 -18.86 24.76 20.31
N ASN A 387 -19.79 23.83 20.50
CA ASN A 387 -20.84 23.85 21.52
C ASN A 387 -20.23 23.94 22.94
N PRO A 388 -20.94 24.45 23.97
CA PRO A 388 -20.43 24.52 25.34
C PRO A 388 -20.05 23.17 25.97
N GLU A 389 -20.57 22.05 25.44
CA GLU A 389 -20.26 20.69 25.86
C GLU A 389 -18.76 20.38 25.72
N GLU A 390 -18.17 19.73 26.73
CA GLU A 390 -16.76 19.33 26.70
C GLU A 390 -16.49 18.32 25.56
N PRO A 391 -15.35 18.43 24.86
CA PRO A 391 -15.02 17.50 23.79
C PRO A 391 -14.63 16.12 24.32
N ASN A 392 -14.90 15.08 23.53
CA ASN A 392 -14.36 13.75 23.80
C ASN A 392 -12.93 13.65 23.27
N VAL A 393 -11.97 13.36 24.15
CA VAL A 393 -10.56 13.14 23.84
C VAL A 393 -10.26 11.67 24.16
N LEU A 394 -10.06 10.88 23.10
CA LEU A 394 -9.91 9.42 23.20
C LEU A 394 -8.50 9.02 22.79
N ALA A 395 -7.79 8.32 23.67
CA ALA A 395 -6.54 7.65 23.33
C ALA A 395 -6.84 6.42 22.46
N ALA A 396 -6.06 6.24 21.41
CA ALA A 396 -6.12 5.06 20.53
C ALA A 396 -4.89 4.17 20.71
N ALA A 397 -3.72 4.74 20.99
CA ALA A 397 -2.47 4.00 21.10
C ALA A 397 -1.40 4.73 21.93
N ILE A 398 -0.45 3.96 22.46
CA ILE A 398 0.79 4.42 23.11
C ILE A 398 2.00 3.77 22.42
N SER A 399 3.11 4.49 22.30
CA SER A 399 4.37 3.95 21.79
C SER A 399 4.96 2.90 22.74
N ALA A 400 5.73 1.93 22.23
CA ALA A 400 6.33 0.87 23.04
C ALA A 400 7.29 1.41 24.12
N ASN A 401 7.98 2.53 23.87
CA ASN A 401 8.78 3.24 24.88
C ASN A 401 7.95 4.02 25.93
N GLY A 402 6.63 4.08 25.78
CA GLY A 402 5.72 4.77 26.69
C GLY A 402 5.76 6.30 26.64
N ALA A 403 6.46 6.91 25.68
CA ALA A 403 6.69 8.36 25.64
C ALA A 403 5.63 9.15 24.85
N VAL A 404 4.93 8.50 23.93
CA VAL A 404 4.00 9.15 23.00
C VAL A 404 2.63 8.47 23.07
N VAL A 405 1.56 9.27 23.13
CA VAL A 405 0.17 8.80 23.07
C VAL A 405 -0.51 9.46 21.88
N VAL A 406 -1.27 8.71 21.10
CA VAL A 406 -2.03 9.23 19.94
C VAL A 406 -3.52 8.90 20.07
N GLY A 407 -4.36 9.65 19.37
CA GLY A 407 -5.80 9.45 19.38
C GLY A 407 -6.58 10.53 18.65
N THR A 408 -7.83 10.74 19.08
CA THR A 408 -8.77 11.67 18.45
C THR A 408 -9.44 12.57 19.49
N GLN A 409 -9.50 13.86 19.20
CA GLN A 409 -10.44 14.78 19.84
C GLN A 409 -11.66 15.02 18.95
N THR A 410 -12.86 14.89 19.52
CA THR A 410 -14.14 15.22 18.90
C THR A 410 -14.73 16.46 19.57
N ASP A 411 -14.76 17.59 18.87
CA ASP A 411 -15.51 18.78 19.29
C ASP A 411 -16.94 18.74 18.70
N PHE A 412 -17.96 18.92 19.55
CA PHE A 412 -19.34 19.06 19.10
C PHE A 412 -19.59 20.46 18.54
N VAL A 413 -20.30 20.57 17.41
CA VAL A 413 -20.62 21.83 16.72
C VAL A 413 -22.09 21.85 16.31
N PRO A 414 -22.69 23.02 15.99
CA PRO A 414 -24.05 23.07 15.46
C PRO A 414 -24.19 22.21 14.19
N GLY A 415 -25.05 21.19 14.25
CA GLY A 415 -25.31 20.27 13.13
C GLY A 415 -24.34 19.09 12.98
N GLY A 416 -23.38 18.88 13.89
CA GLY A 416 -22.49 17.72 13.82
C GLY A 416 -21.34 17.72 14.83
N SER A 417 -20.20 17.18 14.42
CA SER A 417 -18.97 17.12 15.22
C SER A 417 -17.74 17.21 14.33
N VAL A 418 -16.66 17.80 14.83
CA VAL A 418 -15.36 17.89 14.15
C VAL A 418 -14.36 17.01 14.89
N GLN A 419 -13.80 16.04 14.18
CA GLN A 419 -12.76 15.14 14.69
C GLN A 419 -11.38 15.64 14.25
N ARG A 420 -10.41 15.60 15.16
CA ARG A 420 -9.00 15.93 14.91
C ARG A 420 -8.09 14.91 15.58
N ALA A 421 -7.17 14.37 14.80
CA ALA A 421 -6.10 13.50 15.27
C ALA A 421 -5.15 14.29 16.17
N TYR A 422 -4.68 13.67 17.25
CA TYR A 422 -3.66 14.23 18.11
C TYR A 422 -2.46 13.31 18.28
N ARG A 423 -1.30 13.93 18.53
CA ARG A 423 -0.12 13.31 19.13
C ARG A 423 0.21 14.06 20.42
N TRP A 424 0.42 13.32 21.50
CA TRP A 424 0.84 13.84 22.79
C TRP A 424 2.24 13.33 23.14
N SER A 425 3.05 14.20 23.76
CA SER A 425 4.30 13.82 24.43
C SER A 425 4.57 14.78 25.59
N GLU A 426 5.25 14.30 26.65
CA GLU A 426 5.47 15.05 27.89
C GLU A 426 6.07 16.45 27.68
N SER A 427 7.00 16.60 26.74
CA SER A 427 7.69 17.86 26.43
C SER A 427 6.88 18.86 25.58
N ALA A 428 5.85 18.41 24.87
CA ALA A 428 5.09 19.23 23.91
C ALA A 428 3.59 19.35 24.23
N GLY A 429 3.08 18.57 25.18
CA GLY A 429 1.65 18.43 25.42
C GLY A 429 0.95 17.78 24.22
N MET A 430 -0.33 18.09 24.04
CA MET A 430 -1.18 17.57 22.96
C MET A 430 -1.15 18.52 21.76
N GLN A 431 -0.79 17.99 20.58
CA GLN A 431 -0.70 18.73 19.31
C GLN A 431 -1.55 18.04 18.24
N THR A 432 -2.08 18.80 17.27
CA THR A 432 -2.59 18.16 16.03
C THR A 432 -1.43 17.62 15.21
N ILE A 433 -1.70 16.73 14.26
CA ILE A 433 -0.65 16.18 13.38
C ILE A 433 0.00 17.30 12.55
N GLU A 434 -0.77 18.27 12.05
CA GLU A 434 -0.26 19.43 11.31
C GLU A 434 0.61 20.33 12.19
N GLN A 435 0.26 20.50 13.47
CA GLN A 435 1.06 21.27 14.44
C GLN A 435 2.36 20.55 14.82
N TRP A 436 2.32 19.24 15.01
CA TRP A 436 3.50 18.43 15.33
C TRP A 436 4.50 18.37 14.16
N THR A 437 4.01 18.17 12.95
CA THR A 437 4.84 18.07 11.74
C THR A 437 5.24 19.43 11.16
N GLY A 438 4.57 20.51 11.55
CA GLY A 438 4.76 21.84 10.97
C GLY A 438 4.35 21.94 9.49
N LYS A 439 3.57 20.97 8.98
CA LYS A 439 3.14 20.87 7.58
C LYS A 439 1.62 20.84 7.47
N SER A 440 1.10 21.53 6.46
CA SER A 440 -0.31 21.40 6.05
C SER A 440 -0.44 20.25 5.05
N LEU A 441 -1.51 19.47 5.18
CA LEU A 441 -1.96 18.47 4.20
C LEU A 441 -2.67 19.11 2.98
N GLY A 442 -2.67 20.45 2.88
CA GLY A 442 -3.36 21.19 1.82
C GLY A 442 -4.74 21.69 2.22
N THR A 443 -5.40 22.40 1.32
CA THR A 443 -6.65 23.12 1.60
C THR A 443 -7.82 22.17 1.85
N GLY A 444 -8.40 22.23 3.06
CA GLY A 444 -9.59 21.44 3.44
C GLY A 444 -9.30 20.00 3.90
N LEU A 445 -8.05 19.56 3.84
CA LEU A 445 -7.62 18.24 4.28
C LEU A 445 -6.99 18.33 5.68
N VAL A 446 -7.47 17.54 6.63
CA VAL A 446 -6.97 17.48 8.01
C VAL A 446 -6.85 16.03 8.48
N ALA A 447 -5.94 15.79 9.42
CA ALA A 447 -5.86 14.54 10.14
C ALA A 447 -7.07 14.42 11.08
N LYS A 448 -8.00 13.52 10.74
CA LYS A 448 -9.31 13.33 11.40
C LYS A 448 -9.19 12.46 12.65
N SER A 449 -8.47 11.35 12.54
CA SER A 449 -8.20 10.42 13.66
C SER A 449 -6.81 9.83 13.57
N ALA A 450 -6.07 9.77 14.67
CA ALA A 450 -4.86 8.94 14.77
C ALA A 450 -5.23 7.63 15.46
N TYR A 451 -4.82 6.51 14.87
CA TYR A 451 -5.12 5.17 15.38
C TYR A 451 -3.88 4.45 15.89
N ALA A 452 -2.72 4.75 15.31
CA ALA A 452 -1.51 3.98 15.57
C ALA A 452 -0.25 4.84 15.71
N VAL A 453 0.68 4.34 16.50
CA VAL A 453 2.01 4.93 16.73
C VAL A 453 3.06 3.81 16.86
N ASN A 454 4.24 4.01 16.26
CA ASN A 454 5.31 3.02 16.31
C ASN A 454 6.05 2.98 17.67
N GLY A 455 6.96 2.01 17.84
CA GLY A 455 7.63 1.73 19.11
C GLY A 455 8.37 2.91 19.76
N ASP A 456 8.99 3.79 18.97
CA ASP A 456 9.72 4.97 19.47
C ASP A 456 8.86 6.25 19.54
N GLY A 457 7.70 6.28 18.86
CA GLY A 457 6.82 7.44 18.79
C GLY A 457 7.19 8.47 17.72
N SER A 458 8.07 8.14 16.78
CA SER A 458 8.45 8.98 15.64
C SER A 458 7.44 8.96 14.49
N LEU A 459 6.64 7.89 14.37
CA LEU A 459 5.68 7.67 13.29
C LEU A 459 4.26 7.50 13.82
N VAL A 460 3.30 8.18 13.20
CA VAL A 460 1.87 8.12 13.49
C VAL A 460 1.09 7.78 12.22
N LEU A 461 0.12 6.87 12.33
CA LEU A 461 -0.84 6.57 11.26
C LEU A 461 -2.27 6.86 11.70
N GLY A 462 -3.09 7.23 10.72
CA GLY A 462 -4.45 7.66 10.96
C GLY A 462 -5.29 7.78 9.70
N MET A 463 -6.47 8.35 9.85
CA MET A 463 -7.40 8.68 8.76
C MET A 463 -7.58 10.20 8.64
N LEU A 464 -7.77 10.64 7.41
CA LEU A 464 -7.97 12.03 7.00
C LEU A 464 -9.45 12.40 6.91
N SER A 465 -9.76 13.69 6.71
CA SER A 465 -11.13 14.17 6.50
C SER A 465 -11.80 13.70 5.21
N ASN A 466 -11.04 13.15 4.25
CA ASN A 466 -11.52 12.48 3.04
C ASN A 466 -11.60 10.94 3.18
N ASP A 467 -11.49 10.43 4.41
CA ASP A 467 -11.44 9.00 4.76
C ASP A 467 -10.24 8.20 4.16
N HIS A 468 -9.26 8.88 3.57
CA HIS A 468 -7.98 8.27 3.16
C HIS A 468 -7.07 8.01 4.37
N THR A 469 -6.06 7.14 4.19
CA THR A 469 -5.03 6.91 5.22
C THR A 469 -3.97 8.00 5.16
N PHE A 470 -3.53 8.49 6.32
CA PHE A 470 -2.29 9.27 6.43
C PHE A 470 -1.18 8.53 7.16
N VAL A 471 0.04 8.91 6.80
CA VAL A 471 1.28 8.58 7.51
C VAL A 471 1.96 9.90 7.87
N ALA A 472 2.40 10.05 9.13
CA ALA A 472 3.00 11.28 9.63
C ALA A 472 4.24 11.02 10.49
N GLN A 473 5.27 11.84 10.30
CA GLN A 473 6.48 11.89 11.13
C GLN A 473 6.90 13.36 11.36
N GLY A 474 7.84 13.63 12.26
CA GLY A 474 8.23 15.01 12.61
C GLY A 474 8.65 15.92 11.43
N ALA A 475 9.04 15.37 10.28
CA ALA A 475 9.38 16.12 9.07
C ALA A 475 8.17 16.46 8.16
N GLY A 476 7.04 15.76 8.29
CA GLY A 476 5.87 15.94 7.42
C GLY A 476 4.83 14.81 7.52
N ALA A 477 3.68 15.02 6.89
CA ALA A 477 2.60 14.05 6.79
C ALA A 477 2.12 13.93 5.34
N ILE A 478 1.71 12.72 4.92
CA ILE A 478 1.19 12.44 3.59
C ILE A 478 -0.13 11.67 3.62
N ASP A 479 -1.05 12.05 2.72
CA ASP A 479 -2.14 11.22 2.20
C ASP A 479 -1.53 10.16 1.29
N VAL A 480 -1.72 8.89 1.65
CA VAL A 480 -1.03 7.77 0.99
C VAL A 480 -1.67 7.46 -0.38
N ASP A 481 -2.98 7.60 -0.50
CA ASP A 481 -3.74 7.41 -1.73
C ASP A 481 -3.40 8.51 -2.76
N SER A 482 -3.35 9.77 -2.31
CA SER A 482 -2.95 10.93 -3.13
C SER A 482 -1.46 10.89 -3.51
N THR A 483 -0.60 10.28 -2.69
CA THR A 483 0.79 9.95 -3.05
C THR A 483 0.84 8.93 -4.20
N GLY A 484 -0.12 8.01 -4.25
CA GLY A 484 -0.27 7.05 -5.33
C GLY A 484 -0.60 7.68 -6.68
N VAL A 485 -1.57 8.60 -6.70
CA VAL A 485 -1.95 9.37 -7.90
C VAL A 485 -0.75 10.18 -8.43
N ALA A 486 -0.02 10.84 -7.53
CA ALA A 486 1.23 11.54 -7.84
C ALA A 486 2.27 10.63 -8.54
N LEU A 487 2.52 9.43 -7.99
CA LEU A 487 3.45 8.46 -8.57
C LEU A 487 2.99 7.95 -9.95
N ALA A 488 1.68 7.73 -10.15
CA ALA A 488 1.12 7.32 -11.43
C ALA A 488 1.35 8.37 -12.54
N ARG A 489 1.17 9.66 -12.22
CA ARG A 489 1.48 10.77 -13.14
C ARG A 489 2.99 10.90 -13.39
N ASN A 490 3.82 10.72 -12.36
CA ASN A 490 5.27 10.77 -12.46
C ASN A 490 5.82 9.67 -13.39
N ALA A 491 5.22 8.48 -13.38
CA ALA A 491 5.53 7.39 -14.30
C ALA A 491 5.23 7.75 -15.77
N ALA A 492 4.07 8.34 -16.04
CA ALA A 492 3.68 8.77 -17.39
C ALA A 492 4.66 9.81 -17.98
N GLN A 493 5.15 10.74 -17.16
CA GLN A 493 6.15 11.73 -17.57
C GLN A 493 7.55 11.12 -17.73
N ALA A 494 7.94 10.15 -16.89
CA ALA A 494 9.20 9.42 -17.07
C ALA A 494 9.24 8.65 -18.41
N HIS A 495 8.13 8.04 -18.82
CA HIS A 495 8.03 7.38 -20.13
C HIS A 495 8.07 8.37 -21.31
N ALA A 496 7.61 9.62 -21.14
CA ALA A 496 7.70 10.67 -22.16
C ALA A 496 9.15 10.96 -22.56
N VAL A 497 10.06 11.04 -21.57
CA VAL A 497 11.51 11.23 -21.81
C VAL A 497 12.09 10.07 -22.64
N MET A 498 11.61 8.84 -22.42
CA MET A 498 12.05 7.66 -23.19
C MET A 498 11.61 7.77 -24.67
N ASN A 499 10.40 8.26 -24.94
CA ASN A 499 9.90 8.51 -26.29
C ASN A 499 10.70 9.61 -27.01
N LEU A 500 11.01 10.72 -26.32
CA LEU A 500 11.82 11.82 -26.83
C LEU A 500 13.25 11.35 -27.19
N ARG A 501 13.90 10.62 -26.26
CA ARG A 501 15.24 10.03 -26.48
C ARG A 501 15.25 9.04 -27.64
N GLU A 502 14.22 8.21 -27.82
CA GLU A 502 14.13 7.33 -28.99
C GLU A 502 14.01 8.12 -30.30
N THR A 503 13.19 9.17 -30.32
CA THR A 503 12.96 10.01 -31.51
C THR A 503 14.27 10.68 -31.96
N ARG A 504 15.08 11.16 -31.01
CA ARG A 504 16.40 11.74 -31.33
C ARG A 504 17.44 10.71 -31.75
N LEU A 505 17.49 9.54 -31.11
CA LEU A 505 18.35 8.42 -31.57
C LEU A 505 18.07 8.04 -33.03
N ARG A 506 16.79 8.03 -33.44
CA ARG A 506 16.39 7.77 -34.84
C ARG A 506 16.91 8.83 -35.80
N SER A 507 16.88 10.11 -35.41
CA SER A 507 17.43 11.21 -36.21
C SER A 507 18.94 11.04 -36.44
N VAL A 508 19.72 10.74 -35.38
CA VAL A 508 21.17 10.49 -35.53
C VAL A 508 21.45 9.22 -36.36
N LEU A 509 20.66 8.16 -36.22
CA LEU A 509 20.77 6.96 -37.07
C LEU A 509 20.46 7.21 -38.55
N ALA A 510 19.76 8.29 -38.91
CA ALA A 510 19.46 8.67 -40.30
C ALA A 510 20.58 9.49 -40.97
N GLN A 511 21.52 10.04 -40.20
CA GLN A 511 22.54 10.98 -40.69
C GLN A 511 23.52 10.34 -41.69
N ASP A 512 23.65 10.93 -42.88
CA ASP A 512 24.54 10.48 -43.97
C ASP A 512 25.26 11.65 -44.67
N CYS A 513 26.39 11.38 -45.33
CA CYS A 513 27.11 12.32 -46.19
C CYS A 513 26.90 11.92 -47.66
N ALA A 514 26.36 12.83 -48.47
CA ALA A 514 25.97 12.55 -49.86
C ALA A 514 26.77 13.32 -50.93
N VAL A 515 27.59 14.30 -50.53
CA VAL A 515 28.50 15.07 -51.40
C VAL A 515 29.93 14.87 -50.90
N PHE A 516 30.89 14.75 -51.82
CA PHE A 516 32.29 14.45 -51.51
C PHE A 516 33.20 15.22 -52.47
N GLY A 517 34.33 15.71 -51.98
CA GLY A 517 35.35 16.35 -52.80
C GLY A 517 36.31 15.35 -53.44
N ASP A 518 37.38 15.88 -54.03
CA ASP A 518 38.39 15.07 -54.73
C ASP A 518 39.16 14.17 -53.75
N ASN A 519 39.38 14.65 -52.52
CA ASN A 519 40.00 13.88 -51.44
C ASN A 519 39.04 12.86 -50.80
N GLY A 520 37.79 12.77 -51.29
CA GLY A 520 36.78 11.85 -50.77
C GLY A 520 36.26 12.21 -49.38
N LEU A 521 36.48 13.45 -48.92
CA LEU A 521 36.02 13.94 -47.62
C LEU A 521 34.69 14.70 -47.76
N CYS A 522 33.86 14.62 -46.74
CA CYS A 522 32.60 15.35 -46.56
C CYS A 522 32.58 15.94 -45.15
N LEU A 523 32.28 17.23 -45.04
CA LEU A 523 31.91 17.88 -43.78
C LEU A 523 30.47 18.39 -43.90
N ALA A 524 29.65 18.18 -42.87
CA ALA A 524 28.31 18.75 -42.83
C ALA A 524 27.97 19.29 -41.45
N ALA A 525 27.34 20.46 -41.39
CA ALA A 525 26.92 21.11 -40.16
C ALA A 525 25.48 21.63 -40.27
N GLY A 526 24.73 21.60 -39.18
CA GLY A 526 23.30 21.88 -39.24
C GLY A 526 22.60 21.98 -37.89
N GLY A 527 21.29 22.23 -37.96
CA GLY A 527 20.37 22.17 -36.83
C GLY A 527 19.61 20.84 -36.81
N SER A 528 19.30 20.35 -35.62
CA SER A 528 18.39 19.23 -35.37
C SER A 528 17.25 19.66 -34.44
N TYR A 529 16.11 19.01 -34.58
CA TYR A 529 14.94 19.19 -33.72
C TYR A 529 14.25 17.83 -33.54
N ALA A 530 13.80 17.52 -32.33
CA ALA A 530 12.99 16.35 -32.03
C ALA A 530 11.92 16.72 -30.99
N SER A 531 10.69 16.25 -31.18
CA SER A 531 9.60 16.46 -30.22
C SER A 531 8.75 15.21 -30.00
N ALA A 532 8.08 15.20 -28.84
CA ALA A 532 7.10 14.21 -28.43
C ALA A 532 5.80 14.92 -28.03
N SER A 533 4.65 14.38 -28.43
CA SER A 533 3.36 15.07 -28.30
C SER A 533 2.56 14.78 -27.03
N ASP A 534 2.92 13.77 -26.23
CA ASP A 534 2.07 13.21 -25.17
C ASP A 534 2.91 12.58 -24.04
N PRO A 535 3.11 13.30 -22.91
CA PRO A 535 3.03 14.75 -22.77
C PRO A 535 4.04 15.48 -23.69
N GLY A 536 3.77 16.76 -23.94
CA GLY A 536 4.60 17.62 -24.78
C GLY A 536 6.04 17.76 -24.25
N ALA A 537 7.02 17.57 -25.14
CA ALA A 537 8.44 17.84 -24.89
C ALA A 537 9.17 18.05 -26.22
N PHE A 538 10.25 18.85 -26.24
CA PHE A 538 11.14 18.95 -27.41
C PHE A 538 12.60 19.12 -27.00
N GLU A 539 13.50 18.81 -27.94
CA GLU A 539 14.89 19.23 -27.91
C GLU A 539 15.28 19.81 -29.28
N ALA A 540 16.01 20.92 -29.26
CA ALA A 540 16.71 21.48 -30.40
C ALA A 540 18.22 21.33 -30.21
N GLY A 541 18.93 21.10 -31.30
CA GLY A 541 20.35 20.80 -31.30
C GLY A 541 21.11 21.36 -32.48
N ALA A 542 22.44 21.32 -32.36
CA ALA A 542 23.36 21.53 -33.46
C ALA A 542 24.05 20.19 -33.76
N ASN A 543 24.11 19.82 -35.04
CA ASN A 543 24.83 18.63 -35.50
C ASN A 543 26.06 18.99 -36.35
N LEU A 544 27.12 18.20 -36.16
CA LEU A 544 28.34 18.21 -36.95
C LEU A 544 28.62 16.79 -37.43
N ARG A 545 28.97 16.61 -38.69
CA ARG A 545 29.13 15.31 -39.35
C ARG A 545 30.36 15.33 -40.22
N VAL A 546 31.11 14.23 -40.21
CA VAL A 546 32.26 14.01 -41.08
C VAL A 546 32.14 12.65 -41.74
N GLY A 547 32.38 12.58 -43.04
CA GLY A 547 32.27 11.35 -43.83
C GLY A 547 33.42 11.20 -44.81
N TRP A 548 33.84 9.96 -45.03
CA TRP A 548 34.90 9.57 -45.96
C TRP A 548 34.35 8.56 -46.97
N ARG A 549 34.63 8.78 -48.25
CA ARG A 549 34.42 7.80 -49.32
C ARG A 549 35.66 6.90 -49.42
N ILE A 550 35.68 5.87 -48.58
CA ILE A 550 36.80 4.92 -48.40
C ILE A 550 37.04 4.08 -49.67
N ALA A 551 35.98 3.77 -50.42
CA ALA A 551 36.08 3.14 -51.73
C ALA A 551 34.99 3.72 -52.67
N PRO A 552 35.05 3.49 -54.00
CA PRO A 552 34.08 4.07 -54.94
C PRO A 552 32.60 3.78 -54.60
N ARG A 553 32.34 2.65 -53.93
CA ARG A 553 31.00 2.20 -53.48
C ARG A 553 30.83 2.20 -51.96
N LEU A 554 31.81 2.64 -51.17
CA LEU A 554 31.76 2.57 -49.70
C LEU A 554 32.08 3.93 -49.09
N ARG A 555 31.12 4.48 -48.34
CA ARG A 555 31.33 5.65 -47.47
C ARG A 555 31.12 5.28 -46.00
N ALA A 556 31.84 5.91 -45.09
CA ALA A 556 31.60 5.80 -43.66
C ALA A 556 31.84 7.17 -43.00
N GLY A 557 31.28 7.38 -41.81
CA GLY A 557 31.39 8.67 -41.14
C GLY A 557 30.99 8.64 -39.67
N LEU A 558 31.24 9.77 -39.02
CA LEU A 558 30.90 10.05 -37.63
C LEU A 558 30.00 11.28 -37.57
N SER A 559 29.19 11.36 -36.53
CA SER A 559 28.42 12.55 -36.22
C SER A 559 28.38 12.85 -34.72
N LEU A 560 28.16 14.12 -34.41
CA LEU A 560 27.95 14.68 -33.09
C LEU A 560 26.67 15.52 -33.16
N ASP A 561 25.75 15.30 -32.23
CA ASP A 561 24.49 16.06 -32.12
C ASP A 561 24.34 16.56 -30.67
N GLN A 562 24.55 17.86 -30.46
CA GLN A 562 24.56 18.50 -29.14
C GLN A 562 23.22 19.18 -28.88
N VAL A 563 22.63 18.98 -27.69
CA VAL A 563 21.46 19.74 -27.23
C VAL A 563 21.88 21.19 -26.97
N VAL A 564 21.13 22.15 -27.52
CA VAL A 564 21.32 23.59 -27.26
C VAL A 564 20.11 24.24 -26.58
N ALA A 565 18.92 23.66 -26.76
CA ALA A 565 17.71 24.04 -26.04
C ALA A 565 16.81 22.80 -25.88
N ASP A 566 16.10 22.72 -24.76
CA ASP A 566 15.09 21.70 -24.50
C ASP A 566 13.90 22.30 -23.74
N ASP A 567 12.75 21.65 -23.89
CA ASP A 567 11.58 21.84 -23.05
C ASP A 567 11.03 20.45 -22.68
N ALA A 568 10.84 20.24 -21.39
CA ALA A 568 10.45 18.96 -20.80
C ALA A 568 9.28 19.18 -19.84
N PRO A 569 8.51 18.13 -19.48
CA PRO A 569 7.47 18.25 -18.46
C PRO A 569 8.02 18.91 -17.20
N SER A 570 7.28 19.84 -16.60
CA SER A 570 7.78 20.80 -15.58
C SER A 570 8.48 20.20 -14.35
N ASN A 571 8.29 18.91 -14.09
CA ASN A 571 8.91 18.16 -13.01
C ASN A 571 10.20 17.41 -13.42
N ILE A 572 10.63 17.53 -14.68
CA ILE A 572 11.79 16.88 -15.27
C ILE A 572 12.75 17.97 -15.78
N ARG A 573 14.05 17.80 -15.53
CA ARG A 573 15.11 18.63 -16.12
C ARG A 573 16.25 17.75 -16.61
N LEU A 574 16.56 17.85 -17.89
CA LEU A 574 17.67 17.16 -18.53
C LEU A 574 18.94 18.03 -18.34
N HIS A 575 20.07 17.41 -18.01
CA HIS A 575 21.35 18.11 -17.84
C HIS A 575 22.54 17.14 -17.96
N GLY A 576 23.78 17.61 -17.75
CA GLY A 576 24.98 16.76 -17.73
C GLY A 576 25.32 16.03 -19.04
N GLY A 577 24.62 16.33 -20.13
CA GLY A 577 24.69 15.61 -21.41
C GLY A 577 25.98 15.84 -22.19
N TRP A 578 26.65 14.75 -22.56
CA TRP A 578 27.64 14.75 -23.65
C TRP A 578 26.90 14.82 -25.00
N PRO A 579 27.52 15.32 -26.08
CA PRO A 579 26.93 15.24 -27.42
C PRO A 579 26.52 13.80 -27.76
N MET A 580 25.38 13.62 -28.43
CA MET A 580 25.01 12.31 -28.96
C MET A 580 25.95 11.97 -30.11
N ILE A 581 26.66 10.84 -29.99
CA ILE A 581 27.67 10.40 -30.95
C ILE A 581 27.02 9.39 -31.90
N GLY A 582 27.11 9.63 -33.19
CA GLY A 582 26.70 8.71 -34.25
C GLY A 582 27.90 8.18 -35.05
N ALA A 583 27.74 6.98 -35.60
CA ALA A 583 28.64 6.43 -36.62
C ALA A 583 27.82 5.71 -37.68
N PHE A 584 28.24 5.79 -38.95
CA PHE A 584 27.54 5.16 -40.07
C PHE A 584 28.51 4.61 -41.12
N ALA A 585 28.05 3.61 -41.87
CA ALA A 585 28.66 3.11 -43.09
C ALA A 585 27.55 2.84 -44.12
N VAL A 586 27.80 3.21 -45.38
CA VAL A 586 26.88 2.97 -46.50
C VAL A 586 27.67 2.38 -47.67
N PHE A 587 27.27 1.17 -48.06
CA PHE A 587 27.65 0.55 -49.32
C PHE A 587 26.58 0.87 -50.38
N ASP A 588 26.97 1.53 -51.46
CA ASP A 588 26.10 2.06 -52.50
C ASP A 588 26.54 1.43 -53.84
N ALA A 589 25.83 0.40 -54.29
CA ALA A 589 26.17 -0.37 -55.49
C ALA A 589 25.28 -0.02 -56.68
N ARG A 590 24.72 1.19 -56.69
CA ARG A 590 23.93 1.70 -57.81
C ARG A 590 24.78 1.83 -59.09
N ASP A 591 24.14 1.62 -60.22
CA ASP A 591 24.70 1.75 -61.57
C ASP A 591 24.75 3.21 -62.06
N ALA A 592 25.17 3.40 -63.32
CA ALA A 592 25.25 4.73 -63.94
C ALA A 592 23.87 5.36 -64.21
N GLN A 593 22.79 4.57 -64.28
CA GLN A 593 21.42 5.08 -64.32
C GLN A 593 20.89 5.42 -62.90
N GLY A 594 21.59 5.00 -61.85
CA GLY A 594 21.23 5.19 -60.44
C GLY A 594 20.29 4.11 -59.89
N GLY A 595 20.15 2.97 -60.58
CA GLY A 595 19.42 1.79 -60.11
C GLY A 595 20.35 0.80 -59.39
N GLY A 596 19.81 -0.04 -58.49
CA GLY A 596 20.58 -1.08 -57.81
C GLY A 596 20.59 -0.99 -56.28
N PRO A 597 21.28 -1.93 -55.60
CA PRO A 597 21.17 -2.11 -54.15
C PRO A 597 22.07 -1.16 -53.35
N ALA A 598 21.63 -0.84 -52.13
CA ALA A 598 22.47 -0.23 -51.11
C ALA A 598 22.25 -0.92 -49.74
N LEU A 599 23.28 -0.85 -48.89
CA LEU A 599 23.27 -1.30 -47.50
C LEU A 599 23.78 -0.17 -46.62
N ARG A 600 22.97 0.26 -45.64
CA ARG A 600 23.34 1.21 -44.60
C ARG A 600 23.42 0.49 -43.26
N VAL A 601 24.50 0.73 -42.52
CA VAL A 601 24.64 0.36 -41.11
C VAL A 601 24.93 1.64 -40.32
N ALA A 602 24.25 1.85 -39.20
CA ALA A 602 24.47 3.01 -38.34
C ALA A 602 24.31 2.65 -36.86
N THR A 603 24.93 3.44 -35.98
CA THR A 603 24.85 3.29 -34.52
C THR A 603 24.92 4.66 -33.86
N ALA A 604 24.30 4.81 -32.69
CA ALA A 604 24.25 6.05 -31.93
C ALA A 604 24.35 5.78 -30.42
N TRP A 605 25.02 6.67 -29.69
CA TRP A 605 25.18 6.61 -28.23
C TRP A 605 25.03 8.00 -27.60
N HIS A 606 24.43 8.06 -26.42
CA HIS A 606 24.29 9.28 -25.64
C HIS A 606 24.25 8.98 -24.14
N ARG A 607 24.82 9.87 -23.34
CA ARG A 607 24.77 9.85 -21.89
C ARG A 607 24.51 11.26 -21.38
N SER A 608 23.51 11.38 -20.53
CA SER A 608 23.11 12.59 -19.82
C SER A 608 22.63 12.22 -18.43
N ASP A 609 22.25 13.20 -17.63
CA ASP A 609 21.56 13.02 -16.36
C ASP A 609 20.15 13.63 -16.43
N VAL A 610 19.26 13.16 -15.56
CA VAL A 610 17.88 13.64 -15.45
C VAL A 610 17.54 13.89 -13.98
N ALA A 611 17.30 15.15 -13.66
CA ALA A 611 16.69 15.53 -12.39
C ALA A 611 15.17 15.34 -12.51
N GLN A 612 14.60 14.48 -11.68
CA GLN A 612 13.17 14.20 -11.64
C GLN A 612 12.60 14.58 -10.28
N THR A 613 11.50 15.32 -10.30
CA THR A 613 10.71 15.69 -9.13
C THR A 613 9.41 14.91 -9.19
N ARG A 614 9.07 14.17 -8.12
CA ARG A 614 7.73 13.61 -7.91
C ARG A 614 6.73 14.76 -7.85
N LEU A 615 5.65 14.63 -8.63
CA LEU A 615 4.53 15.55 -8.56
C LEU A 615 3.86 15.45 -7.18
N SER A 616 3.31 16.56 -6.70
CA SER A 616 2.45 16.59 -5.51
C SER A 616 1.00 16.78 -5.90
N GLU A 617 0.11 16.08 -5.21
CA GLU A 617 -1.34 16.32 -5.17
C GLU A 617 -1.71 16.94 -3.81
N ILE A 618 -2.99 17.28 -3.58
CA ILE A 618 -3.44 17.65 -2.24
C ILE A 618 -3.17 16.47 -1.29
N GLY A 619 -2.60 16.75 -0.12
CA GLY A 619 -2.21 15.74 0.85
C GLY A 619 -0.87 15.05 0.57
N SER A 620 -0.27 15.14 -0.62
CA SER A 620 1.04 14.53 -0.90
C SER A 620 2.15 15.57 -1.10
N GLU A 621 3.38 15.08 -1.27
CA GLU A 621 4.60 15.88 -1.26
C GLU A 621 5.40 15.73 -2.56
N ALA A 622 6.26 16.71 -2.83
CA ALA A 622 7.18 16.70 -3.97
C ALA A 622 8.60 16.36 -3.52
N GLY A 623 9.08 15.16 -3.84
CA GLY A 623 10.47 14.76 -3.64
C GLY A 623 11.29 14.90 -4.93
N ARG A 624 12.56 15.30 -4.82
CA ARG A 624 13.46 15.49 -5.98
C ARG A 624 14.67 14.56 -5.89
N GLY A 625 14.94 13.84 -6.98
CA GLY A 625 16.13 13.03 -7.16
C GLY A 625 16.82 13.30 -8.51
N ASP A 626 17.97 12.67 -8.72
CA ASP A 626 18.77 12.80 -9.93
C ASP A 626 19.29 11.42 -10.37
N ALA A 627 19.25 11.14 -11.68
CA ALA A 627 19.49 9.83 -12.24
C ALA A 627 20.26 9.90 -13.56
N GLY A 628 21.24 9.00 -13.75
CA GLY A 628 21.90 8.83 -15.04
C GLY A 628 20.94 8.27 -16.10
N LEU A 629 20.97 8.87 -17.29
CA LEU A 629 20.17 8.52 -18.46
C LEU A 629 21.09 8.08 -19.62
N ASN A 630 21.07 6.80 -19.92
CA ASN A 630 21.88 6.18 -20.97
C ASN A 630 21.01 5.85 -22.19
N SER A 631 21.55 6.04 -23.40
CA SER A 631 20.87 5.82 -24.66
C SER A 631 21.81 5.18 -25.68
N ARG A 632 21.36 4.13 -26.36
CA ARG A 632 22.07 3.51 -27.49
C ARG A 632 21.11 3.02 -28.56
N ALA A 633 21.53 3.05 -29.82
CA ALA A 633 20.76 2.50 -30.93
C ALA A 633 21.67 1.96 -32.03
N ALA A 634 21.15 1.05 -32.85
CA ALA A 634 21.79 0.52 -34.05
C ALA A 634 20.75 0.32 -35.15
N LEU A 635 21.16 0.43 -36.42
CA LEU A 635 20.34 0.25 -37.62
C LEU A 635 21.13 -0.56 -38.65
N ALA A 636 20.46 -1.50 -39.30
CA ALA A 636 20.86 -2.05 -40.58
C ALA A 636 19.67 -1.92 -41.56
N GLU A 637 19.86 -1.26 -42.69
CA GLU A 637 18.85 -1.05 -43.74
C GLU A 637 19.42 -1.50 -45.09
N VAL A 638 18.68 -2.35 -45.79
CA VAL A 638 18.93 -2.68 -47.20
C VAL A 638 17.88 -2.00 -48.06
N SER A 639 18.30 -1.45 -49.19
CA SER A 639 17.42 -0.80 -50.15
C SER A 639 17.75 -1.21 -51.58
N TYR A 640 16.80 -1.03 -52.50
CA TYR A 640 17.03 -1.25 -53.93
C TYR A 640 16.41 -0.11 -54.73
N ALA A 641 17.24 0.71 -55.36
CA ALA A 641 16.79 1.81 -56.20
C ALA A 641 16.29 1.30 -57.57
N LEU A 642 15.07 1.70 -57.93
CA LEU A 642 14.47 1.54 -59.25
C LEU A 642 14.34 2.93 -59.88
N VAL A 643 14.62 3.04 -61.18
CA VAL A 643 14.58 4.31 -61.93
C VAL A 643 13.54 4.20 -63.05
N PRO A 644 12.24 4.31 -62.73
CA PRO A 644 11.16 4.12 -63.72
C PRO A 644 11.06 5.24 -64.76
N ALA A 645 11.65 6.41 -64.51
CA ALA A 645 11.77 7.50 -65.48
C ALA A 645 13.01 8.35 -65.15
N PRO A 646 13.58 9.14 -66.10
CA PRO A 646 14.87 9.82 -65.92
C PRO A 646 15.00 10.69 -64.67
N ASN A 647 13.90 11.30 -64.22
CA ASN A 647 13.86 12.19 -63.07
C ASN A 647 13.23 11.57 -61.82
N TRP A 648 12.81 10.29 -61.86
CA TRP A 648 12.09 9.60 -60.79
C TRP A 648 12.83 8.35 -60.34
N ARG A 649 13.00 8.21 -59.03
CA ARG A 649 13.54 7.02 -58.39
C ARG A 649 12.59 6.53 -57.30
N ALA A 650 12.34 5.23 -57.27
CA ALA A 650 11.60 4.55 -56.21
C ALA A 650 12.54 3.54 -55.54
N GLU A 651 12.75 3.69 -54.25
CA GLU A 651 13.67 2.88 -53.46
C GLU A 651 12.90 2.17 -52.34
N PRO A 652 12.31 0.98 -52.59
CA PRO A 652 11.91 0.08 -51.52
C PRO A 652 13.09 -0.23 -50.60
N PHE A 653 12.82 -0.28 -49.29
CA PHE A 653 13.80 -0.61 -48.27
C PHE A 653 13.21 -1.49 -47.16
N ALA A 654 14.08 -2.31 -46.58
CA ALA A 654 13.81 -3.15 -45.44
C ALA A 654 14.95 -3.02 -44.42
N GLY A 655 14.64 -2.99 -43.13
CA GLY A 655 15.68 -2.83 -42.11
C GLY A 655 15.33 -3.38 -40.74
N LEU A 656 16.35 -3.46 -39.89
CA LEU A 656 16.26 -3.81 -38.47
C LEU A 656 16.93 -2.69 -37.67
N ARG A 657 16.19 -2.14 -36.71
CA ARG A 657 16.68 -1.12 -35.77
C ARG A 657 16.56 -1.63 -34.34
N TYR A 658 17.66 -1.59 -33.61
CA TYR A 658 17.67 -1.79 -32.16
C TYR A 658 17.75 -0.45 -31.45
N THR A 659 16.94 -0.24 -30.42
CA THR A 659 17.03 0.91 -29.51
C THR A 659 17.06 0.43 -28.05
N ARG A 660 17.80 1.13 -27.19
CA ARG A 660 17.76 0.97 -25.72
C ARG A 660 17.94 2.33 -25.05
N VAL A 661 17.01 2.70 -24.20
CA VAL A 661 17.06 3.88 -23.33
C VAL A 661 16.86 3.42 -21.89
N GLU A 662 17.72 3.85 -20.98
CA GLU A 662 17.77 3.39 -19.59
C GLU A 662 17.93 4.60 -18.65
N ARG A 663 16.96 4.83 -17.76
CA ARG A 663 17.15 5.68 -16.57
C ARG A 663 17.60 4.76 -15.43
N LYS A 664 18.77 5.03 -14.87
CA LYS A 664 19.30 4.33 -13.69
C LYS A 664 18.43 4.54 -12.45
N ALA A 665 18.51 3.63 -11.49
CA ALA A 665 17.89 3.78 -10.18
C ALA A 665 18.36 5.07 -9.48
N TYR A 666 17.48 5.69 -8.69
CA TYR A 666 17.79 6.88 -7.88
C TYR A 666 16.90 6.96 -6.64
N THR A 667 17.32 7.74 -5.65
CA THR A 667 16.52 8.08 -4.46
C THR A 667 16.30 9.59 -4.41
N GLU A 668 15.12 10.02 -3.96
CA GLU A 668 14.84 11.42 -3.67
C GLU A 668 15.74 11.93 -2.54
N LYS A 669 16.37 13.09 -2.72
CA LYS A 669 17.35 13.68 -1.78
C LYS A 669 16.90 15.03 -1.20
N ALA A 670 15.79 15.59 -1.67
CA ALA A 670 15.29 16.89 -1.25
C ALA A 670 13.76 16.98 -1.42
N GLY A 671 13.12 17.85 -0.65
CA GLY A 671 11.70 18.23 -0.79
C GLY A 671 10.70 17.31 -0.09
N ALA A 672 10.98 16.01 -0.01
CA ALA A 672 10.12 15.00 0.61
C ALA A 672 10.53 14.70 2.07
N ALA A 673 9.54 14.57 2.95
CA ALA A 673 9.68 13.92 4.25
C ALA A 673 9.75 12.38 4.09
N PHE A 674 9.04 11.81 3.11
CA PHE A 674 9.03 10.37 2.82
C PHE A 674 9.68 10.10 1.45
N PRO A 675 11.02 10.18 1.34
CA PRO A 675 11.71 10.06 0.07
C PRO A 675 11.50 8.69 -0.58
N ALA A 676 11.15 8.71 -1.87
CA ALA A 676 11.03 7.51 -2.69
C ALA A 676 12.39 7.07 -3.28
N SER A 677 12.66 5.77 -3.21
CA SER A 677 13.73 5.10 -3.94
C SER A 677 13.16 4.41 -5.18
N TYR A 678 13.54 4.87 -6.37
CA TYR A 678 13.06 4.40 -7.66
C TYR A 678 14.02 3.38 -8.28
N ALA A 679 13.47 2.27 -8.76
CA ALA A 679 14.21 1.30 -9.57
C ALA A 679 14.69 1.94 -10.89
N ALA A 680 15.64 1.27 -11.54
CA ALA A 680 15.98 1.57 -12.93
C ALA A 680 14.79 1.23 -13.84
N ILE A 681 14.61 2.00 -14.91
CA ILE A 681 13.63 1.70 -15.96
C ILE A 681 14.35 1.64 -17.30
N GLU A 682 14.36 0.45 -17.91
CA GLU A 682 14.80 0.25 -19.29
C GLU A 682 13.61 0.19 -20.25
N ARG A 683 13.79 0.79 -21.42
CA ARG A 683 13.06 0.41 -22.63
C ARG A 683 14.05 -0.02 -23.70
N SER A 684 13.87 -1.22 -24.25
CA SER A 684 14.55 -1.67 -25.45
C SER A 684 13.60 -2.31 -26.46
N ALA A 685 13.90 -2.14 -27.75
CA ALA A 685 13.10 -2.68 -28.84
C ALA A 685 13.98 -3.09 -30.02
N THR A 686 13.65 -4.20 -30.66
CA THR A 686 14.14 -4.59 -32.00
C THR A 686 12.99 -4.43 -32.98
N THR A 687 13.06 -3.41 -33.81
CA THR A 687 12.00 -2.98 -34.73
C THR A 687 12.39 -3.33 -36.17
N ALA A 688 11.55 -4.09 -36.87
CA ALA A 688 11.60 -4.24 -38.32
C ALA A 688 11.03 -3.00 -39.00
N LEU A 689 11.65 -2.60 -40.11
CA LEU A 689 11.28 -1.45 -40.93
C LEU A 689 10.98 -1.95 -42.34
N LEU A 690 9.85 -1.53 -42.92
CA LEU A 690 9.51 -1.75 -44.32
C LEU A 690 8.91 -0.46 -44.89
N GLY A 691 9.43 0.01 -46.02
CA GLY A 691 8.94 1.25 -46.63
C GLY A 691 9.42 1.44 -48.07
N VAL A 692 8.99 2.55 -48.65
CA VAL A 692 9.46 3.02 -49.97
C VAL A 692 9.87 4.47 -49.83
N ARG A 693 11.04 4.80 -50.38
CA ARG A 693 11.59 6.15 -50.51
C ARG A 693 11.52 6.57 -51.97
N GLY A 694 10.65 7.51 -52.30
CA GLY A 694 10.62 8.18 -53.60
C GLY A 694 11.58 9.36 -53.63
N SER A 695 12.23 9.63 -54.76
CA SER A 695 12.92 10.90 -55.00
C SER A 695 12.69 11.39 -56.43
N THR A 696 12.37 12.67 -56.58
CA THR A 696 12.22 13.32 -57.89
C THR A 696 13.02 14.62 -57.95
N ALA A 697 13.64 14.89 -59.10
CA ALA A 697 14.10 16.24 -59.42
C ALA A 697 12.87 17.16 -59.61
N ILE A 698 12.93 18.37 -59.07
CA ILE A 698 11.92 19.43 -59.25
C ILE A 698 12.50 20.68 -59.94
N ALA A 699 13.83 20.83 -59.92
CA ALA A 699 14.59 21.78 -60.71
C ALA A 699 15.96 21.15 -61.05
N ALA A 700 16.74 21.79 -61.92
CA ALA A 700 18.03 21.27 -62.39
C ALA A 700 19.01 20.88 -61.26
N ASN A 701 18.93 21.56 -60.12
CA ASN A 701 19.77 21.34 -58.95
C ASN A 701 18.97 21.07 -57.66
N THR A 702 17.67 20.80 -57.75
CA THR A 702 16.81 20.61 -56.57
C THR A 702 15.99 19.33 -56.69
N SER A 703 16.04 18.49 -55.66
CA SER A 703 15.26 17.26 -55.56
C SER A 703 14.44 17.20 -54.29
N VAL A 704 13.27 16.56 -54.39
CA VAL A 704 12.39 16.25 -53.26
C VAL A 704 12.45 14.76 -53.00
N THR A 705 12.66 14.38 -51.75
CA THR A 705 12.57 13.01 -51.26
C THR A 705 11.31 12.87 -50.42
N ALA A 706 10.59 11.76 -50.56
CA ALA A 706 9.49 11.41 -49.68
C ALA A 706 9.58 9.92 -49.32
N SER A 707 9.34 9.57 -48.07
CA SER A 707 9.27 8.16 -47.65
C SER A 707 7.98 7.88 -46.89
N ALA A 708 7.48 6.67 -47.03
CA ALA A 708 6.38 6.15 -46.24
C ALA A 708 6.61 4.66 -45.97
N GLY A 709 6.21 4.21 -44.78
CA GLY A 709 6.39 2.82 -44.39
C GLY A 709 5.73 2.46 -43.07
N VAL A 710 5.95 1.20 -42.68
CA VAL A 710 5.50 0.62 -41.42
C VAL A 710 6.72 0.09 -40.68
N GLU A 711 6.79 0.42 -39.39
CA GLU A 711 7.72 -0.19 -38.45
C GLU A 711 6.96 -1.16 -37.54
N ARG A 712 7.57 -2.30 -37.22
CA ARG A 712 6.99 -3.34 -36.36
C ARG A 712 8.00 -3.86 -35.35
N ASP A 713 7.68 -3.72 -34.07
CA ASP A 713 8.50 -4.32 -33.00
C ASP A 713 8.38 -5.86 -33.05
N LEU A 714 9.53 -6.51 -33.20
CA LEU A 714 9.70 -7.98 -33.21
C LEU A 714 9.95 -8.51 -31.80
N HIS A 715 10.75 -7.78 -31.02
CA HIS A 715 11.03 -8.04 -29.63
C HIS A 715 11.04 -6.70 -28.88
N GLU A 716 10.41 -6.66 -27.72
CA GLU A 716 10.30 -5.45 -26.90
C GLU A 716 10.43 -5.79 -25.42
N ARG A 717 11.10 -4.89 -24.69
CA ARG A 717 11.16 -4.87 -23.23
C ARG A 717 10.87 -3.45 -22.76
N VAL A 718 9.89 -3.32 -21.86
CA VAL A 718 9.62 -2.09 -21.12
C VAL A 718 9.48 -2.48 -19.66
N ASP A 719 10.41 -2.01 -18.85
CA ASP A 719 10.39 -2.27 -17.42
C ASP A 719 9.24 -1.49 -16.75
N ARG A 720 8.73 -2.05 -15.65
CA ARG A 720 7.69 -1.45 -14.82
C ARG A 720 8.24 -0.21 -14.11
N TYR A 721 7.42 0.82 -13.92
CA TYR A 721 7.82 1.95 -13.09
C TYR A 721 7.63 1.56 -11.61
N ALA A 722 8.74 1.23 -10.95
CA ALA A 722 8.74 0.65 -9.61
C ALA A 722 9.69 1.39 -8.65
N GLY A 723 9.45 1.20 -7.35
CA GLY A 723 10.26 1.75 -6.28
C GLY A 723 9.73 1.37 -4.90
N VAL A 724 10.20 2.08 -3.87
CA VAL A 724 9.79 1.94 -2.47
C VAL A 724 9.77 3.32 -1.81
N ILE A 725 8.81 3.54 -0.92
CA ILE A 725 8.87 4.57 0.13
C ILE A 725 8.92 3.78 1.43
N ASP A 726 10.01 3.84 2.18
CA ASP A 726 10.34 2.83 3.20
C ASP A 726 9.21 2.53 4.19
N VAL A 727 8.54 3.59 4.67
CA VAL A 727 7.42 3.51 5.62
C VAL A 727 6.11 3.02 4.99
N VAL A 728 5.87 3.30 3.71
CA VAL A 728 4.60 3.02 3.02
C VAL A 728 4.64 1.66 2.30
N GLY A 729 5.83 1.24 1.86
CA GLY A 729 6.06 0.01 1.11
C GLY A 729 6.45 0.21 -0.36
N GLY A 730 6.57 -0.92 -1.05
CA GLY A 730 6.92 -0.96 -2.47
C GLY A 730 5.78 -0.46 -3.37
N PHE A 731 6.11 -0.05 -4.59
CA PHE A 731 5.14 0.23 -5.64
C PHE A 731 5.67 -0.29 -6.98
N ALA A 732 4.77 -0.78 -7.83
CA ALA A 732 5.11 -1.28 -9.16
C ALA A 732 3.94 -1.01 -10.12
N LEU A 733 4.02 0.12 -10.82
CA LEU A 733 3.04 0.49 -11.83
C LEU A 733 3.24 -0.32 -13.10
N ALA A 734 2.15 -0.76 -13.71
CA ALA A 734 2.18 -1.57 -14.92
C ALA A 734 2.92 -0.84 -16.06
N ALA A 735 3.76 -1.59 -16.79
CA ALA A 735 4.39 -1.07 -18.00
C ALA A 735 3.29 -0.68 -19.01
N PRO A 736 3.39 0.48 -19.69
CA PRO A 736 2.37 0.94 -20.62
C PRO A 736 2.25 -0.01 -21.83
N GLY A 737 1.02 -0.23 -22.29
CA GLY A 737 0.74 -1.05 -23.47
C GLY A 737 1.39 -0.49 -24.74
N ILE A 738 1.93 -1.37 -25.57
CA ILE A 738 2.78 -1.01 -26.71
C ILE A 738 2.04 -1.22 -28.04
N ARG A 739 2.03 -0.20 -28.90
CA ARG A 739 1.56 -0.33 -30.29
C ARG A 739 2.68 -0.94 -31.14
N LYS A 740 2.70 -2.26 -31.31
CA LYS A 740 3.79 -2.96 -32.04
C LYS A 740 4.00 -2.48 -33.47
N SER A 741 2.93 -2.28 -34.24
CA SER A 741 2.98 -1.80 -35.63
C SER A 741 2.62 -0.33 -35.70
N ARG A 742 3.44 0.49 -36.39
CA ARG A 742 3.30 1.95 -36.45
C ARG A 742 3.65 2.46 -37.85
N PRO A 743 2.87 3.39 -38.43
CA PRO A 743 3.29 4.08 -39.65
C PRO A 743 4.37 5.11 -39.33
N PHE A 744 5.21 5.38 -40.33
CA PHE A 744 6.08 6.55 -40.38
C PHE A 744 6.06 7.15 -41.79
N ALA A 745 6.37 8.44 -41.88
CA ALA A 745 6.60 9.13 -43.13
C ALA A 745 7.74 10.15 -42.97
N SER A 746 8.45 10.44 -44.05
CA SER A 746 9.34 11.61 -44.12
C SER A 746 9.18 12.36 -45.43
N ILE A 747 9.52 13.65 -45.40
CA ILE A 747 9.67 14.50 -46.57
C ILE A 747 10.96 15.30 -46.42
N GLY A 748 11.70 15.45 -47.52
CA GLY A 748 12.93 16.20 -47.54
C GLY A 748 13.17 16.90 -48.87
N VAL A 749 14.00 17.93 -48.84
CA VAL A 749 14.41 18.73 -49.99
C VAL A 749 15.93 18.82 -49.97
N ASN A 750 16.55 18.50 -51.09
CA ASN A 750 17.99 18.64 -51.31
C ASN A 750 18.22 19.65 -52.43
N HIS A 751 19.03 20.67 -52.16
CA HIS A 751 19.45 21.69 -53.13
C HIS A 751 20.97 21.62 -53.29
N ASP A 752 21.43 21.28 -54.49
CA ASP A 752 22.84 21.23 -54.85
C ASP A 752 23.28 22.62 -55.33
N ILE A 753 24.21 23.24 -54.61
CA ILE A 753 24.79 24.53 -55.01
C ILE A 753 25.81 24.29 -56.13
N ASP A 754 26.61 23.24 -55.98
CA ASP A 754 27.51 22.70 -57.01
C ASP A 754 27.72 21.19 -56.76
N ALA A 755 28.65 20.55 -57.49
CA ALA A 755 28.93 19.12 -57.37
C ALA A 755 29.51 18.68 -55.99
N ARG A 756 29.94 19.61 -55.14
CA ARG A 756 30.52 19.39 -53.82
C ARG A 756 29.68 19.97 -52.68
N GLN A 757 28.75 20.89 -52.94
CA GLN A 757 27.98 21.62 -51.94
C GLN A 757 26.48 21.32 -52.00
N ARG A 758 25.89 20.89 -50.88
CA ARG A 758 24.45 20.60 -50.75
C ARG A 758 23.84 21.22 -49.50
N VAL A 759 22.65 21.79 -49.63
CA VAL A 759 21.74 22.07 -48.51
C VAL A 759 20.63 21.03 -48.49
N SER A 760 20.38 20.43 -47.33
CA SER A 760 19.35 19.41 -47.11
C SER A 760 18.45 19.79 -45.95
N ALA A 761 17.13 19.78 -46.17
CA ALA A 761 16.13 19.84 -45.13
C ALA A 761 15.33 18.54 -45.11
N GLU A 762 15.11 17.92 -43.95
CA GLU A 762 14.27 16.73 -43.78
C GLU A 762 13.34 16.89 -42.57
N LEU A 763 12.10 16.41 -42.72
CA LEU A 763 11.09 16.29 -41.69
C LEU A 763 10.60 14.83 -41.65
N VAL A 764 10.68 14.21 -40.48
CA VAL A 764 10.22 12.84 -40.20
C VAL A 764 9.08 12.90 -39.19
N ALA A 765 7.97 12.22 -39.48
CA ALA A 765 6.86 12.04 -38.57
C ALA A 765 6.60 10.55 -38.32
N ASN A 766 6.51 10.15 -37.05
CA ASN A 766 6.24 8.78 -36.67
C ASN A 766 5.26 8.71 -35.49
N ARG A 767 4.57 7.58 -35.35
CA ARG A 767 3.83 7.30 -34.10
C ARG A 767 4.80 6.79 -33.02
N HIS A 768 4.53 7.07 -31.75
CA HIS A 768 5.26 6.44 -30.65
C HIS A 768 4.72 5.05 -30.31
N ALA A 769 5.58 4.26 -29.67
CA ALA A 769 5.27 2.89 -29.23
C ALA A 769 4.46 2.91 -27.91
N ILE A 770 4.83 3.82 -27.01
CA ILE A 770 4.18 4.09 -25.73
C ILE A 770 3.29 5.33 -25.89
N GLN A 771 2.09 5.30 -25.29
CA GLN A 771 1.06 6.34 -25.35
C GLN A 771 0.43 6.55 -26.74
N ALA A 772 -0.53 7.47 -26.85
CA ALA A 772 -1.30 7.69 -28.09
C ALA A 772 -0.59 8.62 -29.08
N GLY A 773 0.41 9.35 -28.59
CA GLY A 773 1.13 10.43 -29.25
C GLY A 773 2.01 10.06 -30.45
N HIS A 774 2.63 11.11 -30.97
CA HIS A 774 3.49 11.11 -32.15
C HIS A 774 4.82 11.80 -31.85
N GLY A 775 5.84 11.43 -32.62
CA GLY A 775 7.14 12.08 -32.67
C GLY A 775 7.31 12.81 -33.98
N VAL A 776 7.96 13.96 -33.93
CA VAL A 776 8.43 14.70 -35.10
C VAL A 776 9.92 14.92 -34.92
N ALA A 777 10.71 14.67 -35.95
CA ALA A 777 12.11 15.05 -36.03
C ALA A 777 12.33 15.90 -37.28
N ALA A 778 13.12 16.97 -37.16
CA ALA A 778 13.51 17.79 -38.29
C ALA A 778 15.02 18.02 -38.29
N MET A 779 15.61 18.13 -39.47
CA MET A 779 17.04 18.38 -39.64
C MET A 779 17.26 19.32 -40.83
N LEU A 780 18.07 20.36 -40.63
CA LEU A 780 18.54 21.26 -41.68
C LEU A 780 20.07 21.20 -41.67
N THR A 781 20.69 20.80 -42.78
CA THR A 781 22.16 20.68 -42.86
C THR A 781 22.69 21.30 -44.14
N TYR A 782 23.86 21.94 -44.04
CA TYR A 782 24.73 22.25 -45.16
C TYR A 782 25.90 21.26 -45.16
N ALA A 783 26.23 20.71 -46.33
CA ALA A 783 27.32 19.75 -46.54
C ALA A 783 28.25 20.23 -47.65
N ILE A 784 29.56 20.08 -47.44
CA ILE A 784 30.62 20.41 -48.39
C ILE A 784 31.61 19.26 -48.54
N GLY A 785 31.93 18.93 -49.79
CA GLY A 785 32.98 17.99 -50.16
C GLY A 785 34.36 18.65 -50.23
N LEU A 786 35.36 18.03 -49.59
CA LEU A 786 36.76 18.44 -49.56
C LEU A 786 37.67 17.42 -50.29
#